data_AF-A0A2T6CQY7-F1
#
_entry.id   AF-A0A2T6CQY7-F1
#
_cell.length_a   1.000
_cell.length_b   1.000
_cell.length_c   1.000
_cell.angle_alpha   90.00
_cell.angle_beta   90.00
_cell.angle_gamma   90.00
#
_symmetry.space_group_name_H-M   'P 1'
#
loop_
_entity.id
_entity.type
_entity.pdbx_description
1 polymer ?
#
loop_
_entity_poly.entity_id
_entity_poly.type
_entity_poly.pdbx_seq_one_letter_code
_entity_poly.pdbx_strand_id
1 'polypeptide(L)'
;MVGALLAIILGLNWAAYDRYGSDMPNWDQWDAEGVHAIGPWFSGDHFVRNLFAAHNEHRVILTKAQNLALTLVNGQWDARLQSVVNALLHAGIAVGLWLLARRAIAPRLQPFAFAGLALLFGLPLSDQNLLSGFHSQQYWLIGLSLIAIALLPFSRPASRRWWAGLAAAILVLGSMGSGYLAATTVFGVVLWRALCRETSFRSAWPTLLVTGLITAFGEATRITVDYHASLVATNARDFVVTLLRNLEWPLHEQDWAGPFLWTPWLVLTLLTLVRSLRVRAGRPAPAAITWAIVALGGWAFGQVLATAYARGAGGAYPASRYAGTLIFGLGVNVLAALHLVWPRPAGPALATSPAAHVGAWRSALRITVVVLWALLLAAGLQWRLTYNLADPLPHAKQYYAGGEAHLRSYLVTGDAAQLSDPIPYITAEALVERLAVPGVRPLLPASVRPAVPLEPARAEGFTRNWVTPRTPAPRPGHGLAPDTPPLPARVTWGSFSTAGLAGIGEWRSQPIAPSAHAWLRFDIAGQLGEPGVSLELLDAASGKLLATVGPASGTGPWRAAYVRVPAQPFVIVAHDRDAHRWLAFSAPVEVATLSYLAVLVVRHALWLTVIGVLAAIAAFIRLARLHRSDAAPRMVGRDDDVPPAISGPARRRRTFLVVAVFFCVWCTKLAVIGRYGTDLPVWDQWAKEGELCYAPWFERHEFWAPLFLPHSEHRIAPTLALNLGLLRLGADQWDARVQCAVSAALHALIAAGLAAWALRRLPTGWALAVVGTIVLVTAPPIAWENVLLGFQSQFYFLIGFTLLALGGVLGAPAGSWRWCGGVAAAVVAGVSMGSGLLVTAPIALLAALRLRQPTNAARPRRLGRASNLATIATAVVLAAIGWWFRPQAPWHTPLHAHSFAEAAVYALRCLSWPLYGFPWLAPLLWLPWFVLATRRLISPFTREPRHGASVTADLVVAGGLWVLAQVAAVSFARGGGSSLPGIRYGDVFAVGVVLNAFALALLARSAAPDTRRASRFALTTTWSILVVAAVAVATRSTFQTELPQRAADHRDYVHNVRMFLRTDDQEAFAREPKLPFPHTDWLIRLLRNPTIRRIMPASVRAPIEVPGLRNDGSLAAVPTLATLWPDAARVVTAGQTWRSPALSADHGWWKIETAGDVGQSGTTFELVSARTGALLARIAPSKPAGAHWRAAYVRCPSEPAILVAHVATPARWVGFSEPVWVSPLSYRTWRLTAHAPLLAGASYILFAGALLLVAYQRRDGETTAPKSVA
;
A
#
# COMPACT_ATOMS: atom_id res chain seq x y z
N MET A 1 -5.68 -17.21 -16.58
CA MET A 1 -4.62 -16.25 -16.95
C MET A 1 -5.16 -15.00 -17.59
N VAL A 2 -5.87 -15.07 -18.73
CA VAL A 2 -6.50 -13.88 -19.34
C VAL A 2 -7.44 -13.18 -18.36
N GLY A 3 -8.42 -13.90 -17.80
CA GLY A 3 -9.32 -13.33 -16.78
C GLY A 3 -8.60 -12.84 -15.52
N ALA A 4 -7.44 -13.42 -15.19
CA ALA A 4 -6.65 -12.99 -14.04
C ALA A 4 -5.94 -11.65 -14.30
N LEU A 5 -5.32 -11.48 -15.47
CA LEU A 5 -4.67 -10.22 -15.86
C LEU A 5 -5.69 -9.09 -15.95
N LEU A 6 -6.85 -9.38 -16.57
CA LEU A 6 -7.96 -8.46 -16.70
C LEU A 6 -8.48 -8.03 -15.32
N ALA A 7 -8.75 -8.98 -14.42
CA ALA A 7 -9.21 -8.69 -13.06
C ALA A 7 -8.22 -7.84 -12.25
N ILE A 8 -6.91 -8.09 -12.36
CA ILE A 8 -5.88 -7.30 -11.66
C ILE A 8 -5.87 -5.85 -12.17
N ILE A 9 -5.84 -5.67 -13.49
CA ILE A 9 -5.74 -4.34 -14.10
C ILE A 9 -7.01 -3.53 -13.84
N LEU A 10 -8.18 -4.14 -14.03
CA LEU A 10 -9.46 -3.48 -13.76
C LEU A 10 -9.62 -3.15 -12.29
N GLY A 11 -9.35 -4.12 -11.41
CA GLY A 11 -9.51 -3.92 -9.97
C GLY A 11 -8.62 -2.81 -9.42
N LEU A 12 -7.40 -2.64 -9.94
CA LEU A 12 -6.53 -1.54 -9.53
C LEU A 12 -6.96 -0.19 -10.12
N ASN A 13 -7.28 -0.12 -11.42
CA ASN A 13 -7.71 1.13 -12.07
C ASN A 13 -9.05 1.62 -11.51
N TRP A 14 -10.02 0.72 -11.35
CA TRP A 14 -11.32 1.06 -10.76
C TRP A 14 -11.20 1.46 -9.28
N ALA A 15 -10.30 0.84 -8.49
CA ALA A 15 -10.07 1.25 -7.10
C ALA A 15 -9.43 2.64 -7.00
N ALA A 16 -8.53 2.98 -7.92
CA ALA A 16 -7.98 4.32 -8.00
C ALA A 16 -9.06 5.33 -8.44
N TYR A 17 -9.91 4.96 -9.40
CA TYR A 17 -11.04 5.79 -9.82
C TYR A 17 -12.04 6.05 -8.69
N ASP A 18 -12.47 5.02 -7.93
CA ASP A 18 -13.39 5.17 -6.79
C ASP A 18 -12.91 6.24 -5.80
N ARG A 19 -11.59 6.33 -5.61
CA ARG A 19 -10.98 7.23 -4.64
C ARG A 19 -10.82 8.66 -5.14
N TYR A 20 -10.54 8.87 -6.43
CA TYR A 20 -10.07 10.14 -6.99
C TYR A 20 -10.88 10.68 -8.18
N GLY A 21 -11.73 9.87 -8.80
CA GLY A 21 -12.51 10.22 -9.98
C GLY A 21 -13.85 10.89 -9.67
N SER A 22 -14.51 11.36 -10.73
CA SER A 22 -15.78 12.07 -10.70
C SER A 22 -16.63 11.69 -11.93
N ASP A 23 -17.94 11.59 -11.76
CA ASP A 23 -18.88 11.38 -12.87
C ASP A 23 -19.10 12.64 -13.74
N MET A 24 -18.61 13.81 -13.31
CA MET A 24 -18.74 15.10 -14.00
C MET A 24 -17.86 15.18 -15.27
N PRO A 25 -18.44 15.51 -16.45
CA PRO A 25 -17.67 15.81 -17.66
C PRO A 25 -16.72 16.99 -17.48
N ASN A 26 -15.58 16.98 -18.17
CA ASN A 26 -14.50 17.94 -17.92
C ASN A 26 -13.72 18.32 -19.18
N TRP A 27 -13.29 19.59 -19.29
CA TRP A 27 -12.48 20.14 -20.39
C TRP A 27 -13.03 19.79 -21.79
N ASP A 28 -12.17 19.25 -22.67
CA ASP A 28 -12.41 18.82 -24.05
C ASP A 28 -13.72 18.04 -24.24
N GLN A 29 -14.17 17.35 -23.19
CA GLN A 29 -15.39 16.58 -23.21
C GLN A 29 -16.64 17.45 -23.47
N TRP A 30 -16.67 18.68 -22.97
CA TRP A 30 -17.77 19.62 -23.23
C TRP A 30 -17.89 19.98 -24.70
N ASP A 31 -16.77 20.14 -25.39
CA ASP A 31 -16.77 20.47 -26.82
C ASP A 31 -17.01 19.22 -27.68
N ALA A 32 -16.18 18.19 -27.49
CA ALA A 32 -16.18 17.03 -28.36
C ALA A 32 -17.44 16.16 -28.21
N GLU A 33 -17.95 15.98 -26.98
CA GLU A 33 -19.15 15.20 -26.72
C GLU A 33 -20.38 16.11 -26.60
N GLY A 34 -20.35 17.12 -25.74
CA GLY A 34 -21.51 18.00 -25.51
C GLY A 34 -21.95 18.73 -26.79
N VAL A 35 -21.06 19.55 -27.36
CA VAL A 35 -21.35 20.37 -28.54
C VAL A 35 -21.35 19.57 -29.84
N HIS A 36 -20.43 18.61 -30.01
CA HIS A 36 -20.23 17.94 -31.31
C HIS A 36 -20.76 16.49 -31.41
N ALA A 37 -21.35 15.93 -30.35
CA ALA A 37 -21.98 14.61 -30.44
C ALA A 37 -23.42 14.63 -29.90
N ILE A 38 -23.61 15.05 -28.66
CA ILE A 38 -24.89 15.06 -27.95
C ILE A 38 -25.83 16.11 -28.54
N GLY A 39 -25.42 17.37 -28.62
CA GLY A 39 -26.26 18.44 -29.18
C GLY A 39 -26.80 18.11 -30.58
N PRO A 40 -25.94 17.83 -31.57
CA PRO A 40 -26.33 17.45 -32.93
C PRO A 40 -27.21 16.21 -33.02
N TRP A 41 -27.05 15.25 -32.09
CA TRP A 41 -27.90 14.06 -32.04
C TRP A 41 -29.35 14.40 -31.67
N PHE A 42 -29.55 15.28 -30.69
CA PHE A 42 -30.89 15.67 -30.24
C PHE A 42 -31.53 16.79 -31.07
N SER A 43 -30.74 17.68 -31.67
CA SER A 43 -31.26 18.72 -32.57
C SER A 43 -31.52 18.23 -33.99
N GLY A 44 -30.99 17.06 -34.38
CA GLY A 44 -31.05 16.55 -35.75
C GLY A 44 -30.11 17.28 -36.73
N ASP A 45 -29.25 18.17 -36.22
CA ASP A 45 -28.46 19.08 -37.04
C ASP A 45 -27.10 18.48 -37.46
N HIS A 46 -26.97 18.08 -38.72
CA HIS A 46 -25.71 17.64 -39.35
C HIS A 46 -24.87 16.64 -38.51
N PHE A 47 -25.51 15.73 -37.76
CA PHE A 47 -24.85 14.84 -36.80
C PHE A 47 -23.65 14.06 -37.39
N VAL A 48 -23.83 13.44 -38.56
CA VAL A 48 -22.76 12.65 -39.21
C VAL A 48 -21.54 13.53 -39.51
N ARG A 49 -21.75 14.78 -39.96
CA ARG A 49 -20.65 15.72 -40.21
C ARG A 49 -19.92 16.06 -38.90
N ASN A 50 -20.65 16.33 -37.83
CA ASN A 50 -20.09 16.64 -36.50
C ASN A 50 -19.33 15.46 -35.86
N LEU A 51 -19.79 14.24 -36.10
CA LEU A 51 -19.12 13.02 -35.64
C LEU A 51 -17.73 12.88 -36.28
N PHE A 52 -17.60 13.20 -37.57
CA PHE A 52 -16.33 13.18 -38.32
C PHE A 52 -15.52 14.48 -38.20
N ALA A 53 -16.10 15.54 -37.65
CA ALA A 53 -15.42 16.79 -37.40
C ALA A 53 -14.28 16.61 -36.42
N ALA A 54 -13.21 17.34 -36.67
CA ALA A 54 -12.05 17.38 -35.82
C ALA A 54 -12.38 17.98 -34.46
N HIS A 55 -11.71 17.48 -33.44
CA HIS A 55 -11.57 18.16 -32.17
C HIS A 55 -10.07 18.35 -31.95
N ASN A 56 -9.64 19.61 -31.96
CA ASN A 56 -8.24 19.98 -32.06
C ASN A 56 -7.57 19.30 -33.29
N GLU A 57 -6.35 18.78 -33.18
CA GLU A 57 -5.65 18.08 -34.26
C GLU A 57 -6.14 16.63 -34.47
N HIS A 58 -7.27 16.23 -33.88
CA HIS A 58 -7.67 14.83 -33.80
C HIS A 58 -9.09 14.60 -34.35
N ARG A 59 -9.25 13.54 -35.15
CA ARG A 59 -10.58 13.02 -35.50
C ARG A 59 -10.95 11.91 -34.53
N VAL A 60 -11.57 12.27 -33.42
CA VAL A 60 -11.89 11.38 -32.29
C VAL A 60 -13.21 10.63 -32.48
N ILE A 61 -13.43 10.12 -33.69
CA ILE A 61 -14.70 9.50 -34.15
C ILE A 61 -15.10 8.35 -33.23
N LEU A 62 -14.15 7.47 -32.91
CA LEU A 62 -14.41 6.28 -32.08
C LEU A 62 -14.76 6.66 -30.64
N THR A 63 -14.12 7.70 -30.09
CA THR A 63 -14.45 8.24 -28.76
C THR A 63 -15.85 8.83 -28.75
N LYS A 64 -16.17 9.72 -29.69
CA LYS A 64 -17.50 10.35 -29.79
C LYS A 64 -18.59 9.29 -29.92
N ALA A 65 -18.42 8.30 -30.80
CA ALA A 65 -19.38 7.22 -31.00
C ALA A 65 -19.54 6.34 -29.75
N GLN A 66 -18.43 5.93 -29.11
CA GLN A 66 -18.47 5.14 -27.88
C GLN A 66 -19.21 5.89 -26.76
N ASN A 67 -18.81 7.15 -26.53
CA ASN A 67 -19.31 7.92 -25.40
C ASN A 67 -20.76 8.36 -25.61
N LEU A 68 -21.15 8.69 -26.85
CA LEU A 68 -22.56 8.90 -27.20
C LEU A 68 -23.38 7.62 -26.98
N ALA A 69 -22.90 6.44 -27.42
CA ALA A 69 -23.61 5.18 -27.21
C ALA A 69 -23.80 4.88 -25.71
N LEU A 70 -22.76 5.10 -24.89
CA LEU A 70 -22.87 4.94 -23.43
C LEU A 70 -23.89 5.91 -22.83
N THR A 71 -23.86 7.18 -23.24
CA THR A 71 -24.82 8.20 -22.80
C THR A 71 -26.25 7.85 -23.19
N LEU A 72 -26.50 7.42 -24.42
CA LEU A 72 -27.83 7.06 -24.92
C LEU A 72 -28.40 5.81 -24.24
N VAL A 73 -27.58 4.77 -24.07
CA VAL A 73 -28.00 3.52 -23.40
C VAL A 73 -28.24 3.75 -21.91
N ASN A 74 -27.45 4.61 -21.28
CA ASN A 74 -27.59 4.91 -19.86
C ASN A 74 -28.69 5.95 -19.58
N GLY A 75 -28.96 6.86 -20.51
CA GLY A 75 -29.81 8.03 -20.29
C GLY A 75 -29.17 9.10 -19.40
N GLN A 76 -27.88 8.97 -19.10
CA GLN A 76 -27.07 9.94 -18.36
C GLN A 76 -25.66 9.99 -18.94
N TRP A 77 -25.15 11.21 -19.14
CA TRP A 77 -23.80 11.51 -19.55
C TRP A 77 -22.88 11.47 -18.34
N ASP A 78 -22.31 10.29 -18.11
CA ASP A 78 -21.55 9.96 -16.90
C ASP A 78 -20.10 9.62 -17.25
N ALA A 79 -19.18 10.50 -16.86
CA ALA A 79 -17.75 10.33 -17.13
C ALA A 79 -17.14 9.12 -16.38
N ARG A 80 -17.72 8.70 -15.24
CA ARG A 80 -17.30 7.51 -14.50
C ARG A 80 -17.65 6.25 -15.25
N LEU A 81 -18.86 6.16 -15.81
CA LEU A 81 -19.22 5.03 -16.66
C LEU A 81 -18.25 4.91 -17.84
N GLN A 82 -17.94 6.02 -18.49
CA GLN A 82 -16.99 6.05 -19.61
C GLN A 82 -15.58 5.63 -19.16
N SER A 83 -15.05 6.14 -18.04
CA SER A 83 -13.74 5.73 -17.52
C SER A 83 -13.70 4.25 -17.11
N VAL A 84 -14.79 3.72 -16.54
CA VAL A 84 -14.92 2.29 -16.22
C VAL A 84 -14.82 1.44 -17.49
N VAL A 85 -15.46 1.86 -18.57
CA VAL A 85 -15.38 1.20 -19.89
C VAL A 85 -14.00 1.37 -20.53
N ASN A 86 -13.39 2.54 -20.40
CA ASN A 86 -12.04 2.81 -20.91
C ASN A 86 -10.99 1.91 -20.25
N ALA A 87 -11.15 1.60 -18.95
CA ALA A 87 -10.29 0.64 -18.26
C ALA A 87 -10.38 -0.78 -18.86
N LEU A 88 -11.52 -1.17 -19.44
CA LEU A 88 -11.67 -2.44 -20.19
C LEU A 88 -10.82 -2.44 -21.46
N LEU A 89 -10.81 -1.33 -22.21
CA LEU A 89 -9.94 -1.17 -23.38
C LEU A 89 -8.46 -1.24 -22.98
N HIS A 90 -8.09 -0.54 -21.91
CA HIS A 90 -6.73 -0.55 -21.36
C HIS A 90 -6.28 -1.95 -20.94
N ALA A 91 -7.12 -2.69 -20.21
CA ALA A 91 -6.85 -4.07 -19.84
C ALA A 91 -6.80 -5.00 -21.06
N GLY A 92 -7.66 -4.76 -22.06
CA GLY A 92 -7.68 -5.50 -23.33
C GLY A 92 -6.37 -5.39 -24.10
N ILE A 93 -5.76 -4.20 -24.14
CA ILE A 93 -4.43 -3.98 -24.74
C ILE A 93 -3.36 -4.84 -24.04
N ALA A 94 -3.33 -4.81 -22.69
CA ALA A 94 -2.39 -5.61 -21.92
C ALA A 94 -2.58 -7.12 -22.16
N VAL A 95 -3.83 -7.57 -22.25
CA VAL A 95 -4.17 -8.95 -22.62
C VAL A 95 -3.70 -9.28 -24.03
N GLY A 96 -3.89 -8.38 -25.00
CA GLY A 96 -3.39 -8.53 -26.36
C GLY A 96 -1.87 -8.71 -26.41
N LEU A 97 -1.14 -7.85 -25.70
CA LEU A 97 0.32 -7.96 -25.53
C LEU A 97 0.71 -9.28 -24.86
N TRP A 98 -0.02 -9.70 -23.81
CA TRP A 98 0.24 -10.96 -23.13
C TRP A 98 0.03 -12.18 -24.05
N LEU A 99 -1.04 -12.18 -24.85
CA LEU A 99 -1.35 -13.25 -25.80
C LEU A 99 -0.32 -13.33 -26.94
N LEU A 100 0.25 -12.19 -27.35
CA LEU A 100 1.38 -12.12 -28.26
C LEU A 100 2.65 -12.68 -27.57
N ALA A 101 2.95 -12.17 -26.38
CA ALA A 101 4.13 -12.50 -25.58
C ALA A 101 4.25 -14.00 -25.28
N ARG A 102 3.15 -14.65 -24.86
CA ARG A 102 3.17 -16.07 -24.49
C ARG A 102 3.57 -17.01 -25.64
N ARG A 103 3.47 -16.54 -26.90
CA ARG A 103 3.93 -17.28 -28.09
C ARG A 103 5.43 -17.12 -28.34
N ALA A 104 6.02 -16.01 -27.88
CA ALA A 104 7.42 -15.63 -28.12
C ALA A 104 8.34 -15.96 -26.93
N ILE A 105 7.75 -16.00 -25.73
CA ILE A 105 8.46 -16.10 -24.46
C ILE A 105 8.22 -17.47 -23.89
N ALA A 106 9.29 -18.05 -23.39
CA ALA A 106 9.22 -19.36 -22.81
C ALA A 106 8.34 -19.45 -21.57
N PRO A 107 7.74 -20.63 -21.33
CA PRO A 107 6.87 -20.90 -20.19
C PRO A 107 7.42 -20.48 -18.83
N ARG A 108 8.73 -20.65 -18.58
CA ARG A 108 9.37 -20.23 -17.32
C ARG A 108 9.51 -18.71 -17.15
N LEU A 109 9.50 -17.97 -18.25
CA LEU A 109 9.67 -16.51 -18.29
C LEU A 109 8.33 -15.77 -18.38
N GLN A 110 7.27 -16.47 -18.80
CA GLN A 110 5.90 -16.00 -18.86
C GLN A 110 5.40 -15.32 -17.56
N PRO A 111 5.68 -15.80 -16.33
CA PRO A 111 5.31 -15.09 -15.10
C PRO A 111 5.83 -13.66 -15.02
N PHE A 112 7.05 -13.40 -15.51
CA PHE A 112 7.65 -12.06 -15.46
C PHE A 112 7.01 -11.11 -16.47
N ALA A 113 6.71 -11.60 -17.69
CA ALA A 113 5.95 -10.82 -18.67
C ALA A 113 4.56 -10.46 -18.13
N PHE A 114 3.88 -11.42 -17.50
CA PHE A 114 2.56 -11.19 -16.89
C PHE A 114 2.63 -10.16 -15.77
N ALA A 115 3.57 -10.31 -14.84
CA ALA A 115 3.74 -9.38 -13.74
C ALA A 115 4.11 -7.97 -14.21
N GLY A 116 5.02 -7.85 -15.18
CA GLY A 116 5.40 -6.57 -15.78
C GLY A 116 4.21 -5.86 -16.42
N LEU A 117 3.41 -6.58 -17.24
CA LEU A 117 2.20 -6.02 -17.84
C LEU A 117 1.13 -5.66 -16.80
N ALA A 118 0.93 -6.51 -15.79
CA ALA A 118 -0.03 -6.24 -14.71
C ALA A 118 0.33 -4.98 -13.91
N LEU A 119 1.62 -4.75 -13.63
CA LEU A 119 2.08 -3.56 -12.93
C LEU A 119 1.98 -2.31 -13.81
N LEU A 120 2.44 -2.38 -15.06
CA LEU A 120 2.45 -1.24 -15.98
C LEU A 120 1.03 -0.73 -16.32
N PHE A 121 0.07 -1.65 -16.51
CA PHE A 121 -1.29 -1.29 -16.90
C PHE A 121 -2.25 -1.19 -15.70
N GLY A 122 -1.91 -1.80 -14.56
CA GLY A 122 -2.76 -1.79 -13.36
C GLY A 122 -2.46 -0.63 -12.41
N LEU A 123 -1.21 -0.16 -12.32
CA LEU A 123 -0.88 0.96 -11.46
C LEU A 123 -1.41 2.28 -12.06
N PRO A 124 -1.85 3.26 -11.23
CA PRO A 124 -2.37 4.54 -11.69
C PRO A 124 -1.25 5.47 -12.16
N LEU A 125 -0.55 5.10 -13.24
CA LEU A 125 0.63 5.79 -13.76
C LEU A 125 0.26 6.94 -14.73
N SER A 126 -0.92 6.85 -15.34
CA SER A 126 -1.50 7.83 -16.27
C SER A 126 -2.78 8.40 -15.67
N ASP A 127 -2.64 9.27 -14.68
CA ASP A 127 -3.74 9.90 -13.92
C ASP A 127 -4.79 10.56 -14.82
N GLN A 128 -4.41 11.32 -15.85
CA GLN A 128 -5.38 11.96 -16.75
C GLN A 128 -6.19 10.95 -17.57
N ASN A 129 -5.57 9.91 -18.12
CA ASN A 129 -6.31 8.89 -18.88
C ASN A 129 -7.17 7.99 -17.97
N LEU A 130 -6.71 7.78 -16.73
CA LEU A 130 -7.44 7.02 -15.73
C LEU A 130 -8.73 7.75 -15.30
N LEU A 131 -8.64 9.06 -15.05
CA LEU A 131 -9.73 9.84 -14.47
C LEU A 131 -10.67 10.48 -15.51
N SER A 132 -10.26 10.59 -16.77
CA SER A 132 -11.04 11.22 -17.85
C SER A 132 -11.89 10.20 -18.61
N GLY A 133 -13.19 10.46 -18.76
CA GLY A 133 -14.09 9.70 -19.62
C GLY A 133 -13.80 9.88 -21.12
N PHE A 134 -13.21 11.03 -21.48
CA PHE A 134 -12.92 11.43 -22.86
C PHE A 134 -11.73 10.70 -23.49
N HIS A 135 -10.77 10.21 -22.70
CA HIS A 135 -9.49 9.75 -23.23
C HIS A 135 -9.49 8.34 -23.85
N SER A 136 -10.65 7.80 -24.23
CA SER A 136 -10.74 6.52 -24.96
C SER A 136 -9.96 6.52 -26.28
N GLN A 137 -9.77 7.70 -26.89
CA GLN A 137 -8.98 7.88 -28.12
C GLN A 137 -7.57 7.30 -28.01
N GLN A 138 -6.94 7.44 -26.84
CA GLN A 138 -5.61 6.91 -26.57
C GLN A 138 -5.63 5.37 -26.58
N TYR A 139 -6.66 4.76 -26.02
CA TYR A 139 -6.79 3.30 -25.98
C TYR A 139 -7.21 2.72 -27.34
N TRP A 140 -8.07 3.39 -28.09
CA TRP A 140 -8.38 3.02 -29.48
C TRP A 140 -7.13 3.09 -30.37
N LEU A 141 -6.34 4.17 -30.25
CA LEU A 141 -5.08 4.33 -30.95
C LEU A 141 -4.15 3.13 -30.70
N ILE A 142 -3.90 2.80 -29.43
CA ILE A 142 -2.98 1.71 -29.07
C ILE A 142 -3.54 0.33 -29.48
N GLY A 143 -4.82 0.06 -29.18
CA GLY A 143 -5.44 -1.24 -29.42
C GLY A 143 -5.55 -1.58 -30.90
N LEU A 144 -6.02 -0.65 -31.73
CA LEU A 144 -6.13 -0.86 -33.17
C LEU A 144 -4.75 -0.92 -33.83
N SER A 145 -3.79 -0.11 -33.39
CA SER A 145 -2.40 -0.20 -33.86
C SER A 145 -1.78 -1.56 -33.54
N LEU A 146 -2.01 -2.09 -32.33
CA LEU A 146 -1.58 -3.44 -31.95
C LEU A 146 -2.16 -4.50 -32.90
N ILE A 147 -3.46 -4.42 -33.22
CA ILE A 147 -4.11 -5.37 -34.14
C ILE A 147 -3.53 -5.25 -35.55
N ALA A 148 -3.44 -4.04 -36.09
CA ALA A 148 -2.90 -3.80 -37.43
C ALA A 148 -1.46 -4.34 -37.57
N ILE A 149 -0.58 -3.99 -36.62
CA ILE A 149 0.83 -4.37 -36.61
C ILE A 149 1.01 -5.87 -36.36
N ALA A 150 0.19 -6.49 -35.52
CA ALA A 150 0.29 -7.92 -35.23
C ALA A 150 -0.25 -8.82 -36.36
N LEU A 151 -1.11 -8.29 -37.26
CA LEU A 151 -1.78 -9.08 -38.28
C LEU A 151 -1.30 -8.78 -39.71
N LEU A 152 -1.30 -7.53 -40.16
CA LEU A 152 -1.03 -7.17 -41.56
C LEU A 152 0.32 -7.67 -42.09
N PRO A 153 1.47 -7.40 -41.43
CA PRO A 153 2.78 -7.72 -42.01
C PRO A 153 3.07 -9.24 -42.07
N PHE A 154 2.27 -10.07 -41.40
CA PHE A 154 2.51 -11.52 -41.27
C PHE A 154 1.40 -12.38 -41.88
N SER A 155 0.37 -11.77 -42.46
CA SER A 155 -0.76 -12.47 -43.04
C SER A 155 -0.65 -12.52 -44.57
N ARG A 156 -1.15 -13.61 -45.17
CA ARG A 156 -1.31 -13.67 -46.63
C ARG A 156 -2.31 -12.59 -47.07
N PRO A 157 -2.02 -11.81 -48.11
CA PRO A 157 -2.97 -10.85 -48.68
C PRO A 157 -4.34 -11.50 -48.92
N ALA A 158 -5.41 -10.73 -48.73
CA ALA A 158 -6.82 -11.16 -48.82
C ALA A 158 -7.27 -12.26 -47.83
N SER A 159 -6.42 -12.72 -46.91
CA SER A 159 -6.87 -13.62 -45.84
C SER A 159 -7.73 -12.89 -44.80
N ARG A 160 -8.56 -13.63 -44.04
CA ARG A 160 -9.38 -13.06 -42.95
C ARG A 160 -8.56 -12.24 -41.95
N ARG A 161 -7.34 -12.70 -41.62
CA ARG A 161 -6.43 -11.98 -40.71
C ARG A 161 -5.88 -10.69 -41.33
N TRP A 162 -5.62 -10.72 -42.64
CA TRP A 162 -5.17 -9.54 -43.38
C TRP A 162 -6.27 -8.49 -43.44
N TRP A 163 -7.51 -8.87 -43.76
CA TRP A 163 -8.67 -7.97 -43.73
C TRP A 163 -8.94 -7.38 -42.34
N ALA A 164 -8.84 -8.18 -41.28
CA ALA A 164 -8.98 -7.68 -39.91
C ALA A 164 -7.90 -6.64 -39.56
N GLY A 165 -6.64 -6.89 -39.98
CA GLY A 165 -5.56 -5.94 -39.79
C GLY A 165 -5.73 -4.67 -40.62
N LEU A 166 -6.24 -4.77 -41.86
CA LEU A 166 -6.54 -3.62 -42.72
C LEU A 166 -7.67 -2.77 -42.14
N ALA A 167 -8.74 -3.40 -41.69
CA ALA A 167 -9.84 -2.71 -41.01
C ALA A 167 -9.34 -1.95 -39.77
N ALA A 168 -8.47 -2.55 -38.96
CA ALA A 168 -7.86 -1.87 -37.82
C ALA A 168 -6.98 -0.68 -38.25
N ALA A 169 -6.20 -0.82 -39.32
CA ALA A 169 -5.37 0.25 -39.86
C ALA A 169 -6.17 1.43 -40.44
N ILE A 170 -7.39 1.18 -40.92
CA ILE A 170 -8.32 2.24 -41.37
C ILE A 170 -9.01 2.89 -40.16
N LEU A 171 -9.57 2.08 -39.25
CA LEU A 171 -10.31 2.59 -38.08
C LEU A 171 -9.44 3.43 -37.15
N VAL A 172 -8.14 3.13 -37.02
CA VAL A 172 -7.24 3.89 -36.15
C VAL A 172 -7.06 5.34 -36.62
N LEU A 173 -7.32 5.67 -37.89
CA LEU A 173 -7.36 7.07 -38.36
C LEU A 173 -8.45 7.90 -37.66
N GLY A 174 -9.52 7.26 -37.20
CA GLY A 174 -10.62 7.86 -36.44
C GLY A 174 -10.41 7.87 -34.91
N SER A 175 -9.17 7.71 -34.44
CA SER A 175 -8.82 7.79 -33.02
C SER A 175 -8.10 9.10 -32.67
N MET A 176 -6.83 9.23 -33.06
CA MET A 176 -5.98 10.40 -32.86
C MET A 176 -5.23 10.73 -34.14
N GLY A 177 -4.72 11.97 -34.23
CA GLY A 177 -4.01 12.47 -35.41
C GLY A 177 -2.80 11.64 -35.86
N SER A 178 -2.18 10.87 -34.95
CA SER A 178 -1.06 9.98 -35.23
C SER A 178 -1.45 8.54 -35.61
N GLY A 179 -2.73 8.27 -35.85
CA GLY A 179 -3.24 6.91 -36.14
C GLY A 179 -2.60 6.26 -37.36
N TYR A 180 -2.25 7.07 -38.38
CA TYR A 180 -1.62 6.58 -39.62
C TYR A 180 -0.24 5.95 -39.40
N LEU A 181 0.45 6.26 -38.29
CA LEU A 181 1.75 5.69 -37.94
C LEU A 181 1.71 4.16 -37.80
N ALA A 182 0.54 3.58 -37.53
CA ALA A 182 0.37 2.13 -37.55
C ALA A 182 0.62 1.55 -38.95
N ALA A 183 0.02 2.16 -39.98
CA ALA A 183 0.22 1.79 -41.37
C ALA A 183 1.64 2.09 -41.83
N THR A 184 2.22 3.23 -41.44
CA THR A 184 3.63 3.58 -41.72
C THR A 184 4.59 2.50 -41.19
N THR A 185 4.35 2.04 -39.97
CA THR A 185 5.18 1.00 -39.34
C THR A 185 5.05 -0.34 -40.07
N VAL A 186 3.83 -0.74 -40.44
CA VAL A 186 3.60 -1.96 -41.24
C VAL A 186 4.29 -1.85 -42.60
N PHE A 187 4.15 -0.71 -43.29
CA PHE A 187 4.82 -0.45 -44.55
C PHE A 187 6.33 -0.64 -44.44
N GLY A 188 6.96 0.00 -43.45
CA GLY A 188 8.41 -0.11 -43.23
C GLY A 188 8.87 -1.55 -42.96
N VAL A 189 8.13 -2.31 -42.14
CA VAL A 189 8.45 -3.71 -41.83
C VAL A 189 8.30 -4.61 -43.06
N VAL A 190 7.21 -4.47 -43.82
CA VAL A 190 6.97 -5.28 -45.03
C VAL A 190 8.01 -4.94 -46.10
N LEU A 191 8.32 -3.65 -46.29
CA LEU A 191 9.29 -3.17 -47.26
C LEU A 191 10.67 -3.73 -46.92
N TRP A 192 11.11 -3.60 -45.67
CA TRP A 192 12.40 -4.13 -45.22
C TRP A 192 12.52 -5.63 -45.45
N ARG A 193 11.47 -6.39 -45.12
CA ARG A 193 11.42 -7.84 -45.33
C ARG A 193 11.46 -8.23 -46.80
N ALA A 194 10.80 -7.46 -47.68
CA ALA A 194 10.88 -7.65 -49.13
C ALA A 194 12.30 -7.35 -49.65
N LEU A 195 12.91 -6.24 -49.22
CA LEU A 195 14.28 -5.89 -49.58
C LEU A 195 15.29 -6.94 -49.10
N CYS A 196 15.11 -7.52 -47.92
CA CYS A 196 15.96 -8.58 -47.39
C CYS A 196 15.68 -9.97 -48.01
N ARG A 197 14.71 -10.08 -48.94
CA ARG A 197 14.24 -11.34 -49.54
C ARG A 197 13.68 -12.34 -48.52
N GLU A 198 13.13 -11.86 -47.40
CA GLU A 198 12.38 -12.70 -46.45
C GLU A 198 10.99 -13.06 -46.96
N THR A 199 10.46 -12.26 -47.88
CA THR A 199 9.16 -12.45 -48.50
C THR A 199 9.24 -12.05 -49.97
N SER A 200 8.43 -12.66 -50.82
CA SER A 200 8.42 -12.33 -52.25
C SER A 200 7.71 -10.99 -52.49
N PHE A 201 8.14 -10.23 -53.50
CA PHE A 201 7.45 -8.98 -53.88
C PHE A 201 5.96 -9.20 -54.17
N ARG A 202 5.62 -10.31 -54.84
CA ARG A 202 4.22 -10.72 -55.11
C ARG A 202 3.35 -10.82 -53.84
N SER A 203 3.94 -11.24 -52.72
CA SER A 203 3.23 -11.33 -51.44
C SER A 203 3.25 -10.03 -50.62
N ALA A 204 4.20 -9.13 -50.89
CA ALA A 204 4.39 -7.88 -50.16
C ALA A 204 3.61 -6.70 -50.76
N TRP A 205 3.52 -6.62 -52.10
CA TRP A 205 3.00 -5.43 -52.78
C TRP A 205 1.56 -5.04 -52.39
N PRO A 206 0.60 -5.97 -52.14
CA PRO A 206 -0.76 -5.54 -51.79
C PRO A 206 -0.77 -4.82 -50.44
N THR A 207 -0.03 -5.35 -49.47
CA THR A 207 0.11 -4.74 -48.14
C THR A 207 0.85 -3.40 -48.26
N LEU A 208 1.94 -3.31 -49.03
CA LEU A 208 2.68 -2.07 -49.25
C LEU A 208 1.81 -0.98 -49.87
N LEU A 209 1.02 -1.32 -50.90
CA LEU A 209 0.13 -0.38 -51.56
C LEU A 209 -0.91 0.17 -50.58
N VAL A 210 -1.67 -0.71 -49.90
CA VAL A 210 -2.74 -0.24 -49.00
C VAL A 210 -2.19 0.53 -47.80
N THR A 211 -1.07 0.10 -47.20
CA THR A 211 -0.49 0.84 -46.07
C THR A 211 0.17 2.15 -46.51
N GLY A 212 0.71 2.20 -47.73
CA GLY A 212 1.23 3.43 -48.34
C GLY A 212 0.11 4.43 -48.59
N LEU A 213 -1.02 3.98 -49.16
CA LEU A 213 -2.21 4.82 -49.37
C LEU A 213 -2.79 5.33 -48.05
N ILE A 214 -2.91 4.47 -47.03
CA ILE A 214 -3.39 4.88 -45.69
C ILE A 214 -2.45 5.89 -45.05
N THR A 215 -1.13 5.71 -45.18
CA THR A 215 -0.12 6.64 -44.66
C THR A 215 -0.24 8.01 -45.36
N ALA A 216 -0.29 8.01 -46.70
CA ALA A 216 -0.43 9.22 -47.50
C ALA A 216 -1.75 9.93 -47.21
N PHE A 217 -2.86 9.20 -47.11
CA PHE A 217 -4.16 9.76 -46.77
C PHE A 217 -4.18 10.33 -45.34
N GLY A 218 -3.61 9.63 -44.37
CA GLY A 218 -3.52 10.11 -42.99
C GLY A 218 -2.72 11.41 -42.86
N GLU A 219 -1.60 11.51 -43.55
CA GLU A 219 -0.80 12.74 -43.58
C GLU A 219 -1.50 13.87 -44.36
N ALA A 220 -2.05 13.57 -45.54
CA ALA A 220 -2.75 14.56 -46.38
C ALA A 220 -4.01 15.11 -45.72
N THR A 221 -4.66 14.31 -44.86
CA THR A 221 -5.84 14.74 -44.12
C THR A 221 -5.51 15.22 -42.70
N ARG A 222 -4.24 15.34 -42.32
CA ARG A 222 -3.85 15.81 -40.98
C ARG A 222 -4.33 17.25 -40.76
N ILE A 223 -4.85 17.52 -39.56
CA ILE A 223 -5.40 18.83 -39.20
C ILE A 223 -4.38 19.57 -38.34
N THR A 224 -4.09 20.81 -38.71
CA THR A 224 -3.29 21.75 -37.95
C THR A 224 -4.19 22.74 -37.24
N VAL A 225 -3.79 23.15 -36.05
CA VAL A 225 -4.54 24.08 -35.20
C VAL A 225 -3.61 25.24 -34.85
N ASP A 226 -3.96 26.45 -35.29
CA ASP A 226 -3.06 27.60 -35.23
C ASP A 226 -2.64 27.94 -33.80
N TYR A 227 -3.57 27.88 -32.84
CA TYR A 227 -3.26 28.16 -31.44
C TYR A 227 -2.40 27.07 -30.77
N HIS A 228 -2.24 25.89 -31.38
CA HIS A 228 -1.30 24.86 -30.94
C HIS A 228 0.10 25.00 -31.56
N ALA A 229 0.33 25.96 -32.46
CA ALA A 229 1.65 26.23 -33.01
C ALA A 229 2.68 26.55 -31.91
N SER A 230 2.25 27.20 -30.83
CA SER A 230 3.07 27.50 -29.65
C SER A 230 3.53 26.28 -28.85
N LEU A 231 2.90 25.11 -29.06
CA LEU A 231 3.24 23.86 -28.38
C LEU A 231 4.26 23.01 -29.17
N VAL A 232 4.43 23.30 -30.46
CA VAL A 232 5.32 22.55 -31.36
C VAL A 232 6.77 22.89 -31.06
N ALA A 233 7.67 21.89 -31.18
CA ALA A 233 9.10 22.12 -31.06
C ALA A 233 9.59 23.09 -32.14
N THR A 234 10.12 24.25 -31.71
CA THR A 234 10.56 25.33 -32.61
C THR A 234 12.00 25.14 -33.08
N ASN A 235 12.76 24.27 -32.42
CA ASN A 235 14.17 24.03 -32.71
C ASN A 235 14.59 22.59 -32.33
N ALA A 236 15.77 22.16 -32.80
CA ALA A 236 16.28 20.81 -32.59
C ALA A 236 16.54 20.48 -31.11
N ARG A 237 16.94 21.47 -30.29
CA ARG A 237 17.18 21.28 -28.86
C ARG A 237 15.88 20.92 -28.14
N ASP A 238 14.83 21.70 -28.36
CA ASP A 238 13.50 21.49 -27.77
C ASP A 238 12.94 20.11 -28.13
N PHE A 239 13.08 19.71 -29.39
CA PHE A 239 12.71 18.39 -29.87
C PHE A 239 13.50 17.27 -29.17
N VAL A 240 14.84 17.36 -29.14
CA VAL A 240 15.70 16.33 -28.55
C VAL A 240 15.51 16.22 -27.03
N VAL A 241 15.39 17.35 -26.32
CA VAL A 241 15.14 17.36 -24.87
C VAL A 241 13.79 16.72 -24.55
N THR A 242 12.74 17.10 -25.28
CA THR A 242 11.41 16.50 -25.10
C THR A 242 11.43 15.01 -25.42
N LEU A 243 12.14 14.60 -26.48
CA LEU A 243 12.34 13.19 -26.83
C LEU A 243 13.00 12.42 -25.68
N LEU A 244 14.10 12.92 -25.11
CA LEU A 244 14.78 12.30 -23.97
C LEU A 244 13.86 12.21 -22.75
N ARG A 245 13.13 13.29 -22.42
CA ARG A 245 12.14 13.34 -21.33
C ARG A 245 10.98 12.35 -21.48
N ASN A 246 10.59 12.06 -22.73
CA ASN A 246 9.63 11.00 -23.00
C ASN A 246 10.23 9.60 -22.80
N LEU A 247 11.48 9.41 -23.23
CA LEU A 247 12.16 8.11 -23.16
C LEU A 247 12.57 7.72 -21.73
N GLU A 248 12.89 8.70 -20.86
CA GLU A 248 13.25 8.46 -19.46
C GLU A 248 12.06 8.08 -18.56
N TRP A 249 10.83 8.36 -19.01
CA TRP A 249 9.63 8.01 -18.26
C TRP A 249 9.64 6.50 -17.93
N PRO A 250 9.40 6.09 -16.66
CA PRO A 250 8.75 6.83 -15.58
C PRO A 250 9.67 7.57 -14.60
N LEU A 251 10.98 7.66 -14.88
CA LEU A 251 11.92 8.48 -14.10
C LEU A 251 11.80 9.94 -14.57
N HIS A 252 11.79 10.89 -13.63
CA HIS A 252 11.71 12.33 -13.91
C HIS A 252 13.05 12.99 -13.57
N GLU A 253 13.52 13.91 -14.41
CA GLU A 253 14.81 14.61 -14.25
C GLU A 253 16.04 13.69 -14.29
N GLN A 254 15.96 12.57 -15.02
CA GLN A 254 17.04 11.61 -15.16
C GLN A 254 17.30 11.30 -16.63
N ASP A 255 17.64 12.32 -17.44
CA ASP A 255 17.68 12.21 -18.91
C ASP A 255 18.53 11.02 -19.40
N TRP A 256 19.55 10.66 -18.62
CA TRP A 256 20.42 9.50 -18.87
C TRP A 256 19.66 8.16 -18.86
N ALA A 257 18.52 8.04 -18.18
CA ALA A 257 17.75 6.81 -18.02
C ALA A 257 17.04 6.38 -19.30
N GLY A 258 16.67 7.32 -20.18
CA GLY A 258 15.93 7.04 -21.40
C GLY A 258 16.61 6.00 -22.30
N PRO A 259 17.88 6.20 -22.70
CA PRO A 259 18.66 5.21 -23.45
C PRO A 259 18.66 3.82 -22.79
N PHE A 260 18.81 3.74 -21.47
CA PHE A 260 18.83 2.45 -20.76
C PHE A 260 17.46 1.78 -20.75
N LEU A 261 16.37 2.53 -20.49
CA LEU A 261 15.02 1.98 -20.47
C LEU A 261 14.58 1.39 -21.82
N TRP A 262 15.05 1.95 -22.93
CA TRP A 262 14.76 1.48 -24.28
C TRP A 262 15.80 0.51 -24.86
N THR A 263 16.89 0.23 -24.13
CA THR A 263 17.96 -0.67 -24.57
C THR A 263 17.46 -2.06 -24.97
N PRO A 264 16.54 -2.74 -24.24
CA PRO A 264 16.10 -4.08 -24.63
C PRO A 264 15.46 -4.12 -26.03
N TRP A 265 14.58 -3.17 -26.34
CA TRP A 265 13.98 -3.09 -27.67
C TRP A 265 15.02 -2.70 -28.72
N LEU A 266 15.90 -1.72 -28.46
CA LEU A 266 16.96 -1.32 -29.39
C LEU A 266 17.87 -2.49 -29.78
N VAL A 267 18.35 -3.25 -28.78
CA VAL A 267 19.20 -4.43 -29.02
C VAL A 267 18.45 -5.50 -29.81
N LEU A 268 17.18 -5.76 -29.49
CA LEU A 268 16.38 -6.72 -30.24
C LEU A 268 16.17 -6.30 -31.70
N THR A 269 15.90 -5.02 -31.94
CA THR A 269 15.75 -4.44 -33.27
C THR A 269 17.02 -4.59 -34.08
N LEU A 270 18.18 -4.18 -33.54
CA LEU A 270 19.48 -4.34 -34.20
C LEU A 270 19.79 -5.80 -34.55
N LEU A 271 19.57 -6.73 -33.62
CA LEU A 271 19.78 -8.15 -33.86
C LEU A 271 18.84 -8.71 -34.94
N THR A 272 17.61 -8.18 -35.03
CA THR A 272 16.62 -8.59 -36.03
C THR A 272 17.01 -8.07 -37.40
N LEU A 273 17.38 -6.79 -37.52
CA LEU A 273 17.83 -6.18 -38.77
C LEU A 273 19.09 -6.89 -39.32
N VAL A 274 20.09 -7.15 -38.48
CA VAL A 274 21.31 -7.87 -38.87
C VAL A 274 21.00 -9.29 -39.34
N ARG A 275 20.07 -10.00 -38.67
CA ARG A 275 19.64 -11.33 -39.12
C ARG A 275 18.90 -11.29 -40.45
N SER A 276 18.08 -10.26 -40.66
CA SER A 276 17.34 -10.03 -41.91
C SER A 276 18.29 -9.86 -43.10
N LEU A 277 19.35 -9.06 -42.94
CA LEU A 277 20.37 -8.87 -43.97
C LEU A 277 21.10 -10.18 -44.33
N ARG A 278 21.31 -11.05 -43.34
CA ARG A 278 21.95 -12.37 -43.53
C ARG A 278 21.04 -13.40 -44.20
N VAL A 279 19.75 -13.12 -44.38
CA VAL A 279 18.86 -13.99 -45.18
C VAL A 279 19.31 -14.06 -46.63
N ARG A 280 19.84 -12.94 -47.16
CA ARG A 280 20.48 -12.91 -48.48
C ARG A 280 21.69 -13.87 -48.58
N ALA A 281 22.33 -14.18 -47.46
CA ALA A 281 23.42 -15.14 -47.34
C ALA A 281 22.96 -16.55 -46.95
N GLY A 282 21.69 -16.91 -47.23
CA GLY A 282 21.15 -18.26 -47.00
C GLY A 282 20.81 -18.59 -45.54
N ARG A 283 20.82 -17.61 -44.62
CA ARG A 283 20.41 -17.84 -43.22
C ARG A 283 18.88 -17.76 -43.06
N PRO A 284 18.30 -18.45 -42.06
CA PRO A 284 16.86 -18.42 -41.84
C PRO A 284 16.37 -17.03 -41.40
N ALA A 285 15.22 -16.63 -41.92
CA ALA A 285 14.57 -15.36 -41.58
C ALA A 285 14.21 -15.27 -40.08
N PRO A 286 14.19 -14.07 -39.49
CA PRO A 286 13.67 -13.86 -38.14
C PRO A 286 12.22 -14.33 -38.02
N ALA A 287 11.86 -14.84 -36.84
CA ALA A 287 10.49 -15.27 -36.58
C ALA A 287 9.52 -14.08 -36.65
N ALA A 288 8.32 -14.29 -37.19
CA ALA A 288 7.28 -13.26 -37.28
C ALA A 288 6.99 -12.57 -35.93
N ILE A 289 7.03 -13.32 -34.83
CA ILE A 289 6.80 -12.79 -33.49
C ILE A 289 7.90 -11.82 -33.03
N THR A 290 9.15 -12.05 -33.44
CA THR A 290 10.27 -11.12 -33.17
C THR A 290 10.04 -9.83 -33.94
N TRP A 291 9.66 -9.92 -35.22
CA TRP A 291 9.27 -8.78 -36.02
C TRP A 291 8.08 -8.02 -35.43
N ALA A 292 7.09 -8.71 -34.84
CA ALA A 292 5.97 -8.06 -34.17
C ALA A 292 6.44 -7.21 -32.98
N ILE A 293 7.33 -7.72 -32.12
CA ILE A 293 7.89 -6.95 -30.99
C ILE A 293 8.69 -5.75 -31.49
N VAL A 294 9.51 -5.93 -32.54
CA VAL A 294 10.27 -4.84 -33.18
C VAL A 294 9.34 -3.78 -33.72
N ALA A 295 8.30 -4.18 -34.47
CA ALA A 295 7.32 -3.27 -35.07
C ALA A 295 6.52 -2.50 -34.01
N LEU A 296 6.04 -3.16 -32.95
CA LEU A 296 5.27 -2.50 -31.90
C LEU A 296 6.12 -1.47 -31.12
N GLY A 297 7.38 -1.77 -30.86
CA GLY A 297 8.28 -0.79 -30.24
C GLY A 297 8.70 0.32 -31.20
N GLY A 298 8.81 0.04 -32.49
CA GLY A 298 9.05 1.05 -33.53
C GLY A 298 7.88 2.02 -33.67
N TRP A 299 6.65 1.50 -33.60
CA TRP A 299 5.44 2.32 -33.54
C TRP A 299 5.40 3.17 -32.26
N ALA A 300 5.67 2.58 -31.09
CA ALA A 300 5.70 3.32 -29.83
C ALA A 300 6.76 4.42 -29.84
N PHE A 301 7.94 4.15 -30.40
CA PHE A 301 8.99 5.14 -30.60
C PHE A 301 8.57 6.23 -31.60
N GLY A 302 7.89 5.86 -32.69
CA GLY A 302 7.32 6.82 -33.64
C GLY A 302 6.28 7.76 -33.00
N GLN A 303 5.45 7.24 -32.09
CA GLN A 303 4.53 8.08 -31.31
C GLN A 303 5.25 9.01 -30.35
N VAL A 304 6.37 8.57 -29.75
CA VAL A 304 7.23 9.43 -28.92
C VAL A 304 7.86 10.54 -29.77
N LEU A 305 8.35 10.25 -30.97
CA LEU A 305 8.86 11.27 -31.91
C LEU A 305 7.76 12.27 -32.29
N ALA A 306 6.56 11.77 -32.60
CA ALA A 306 5.41 12.63 -32.91
C ALA A 306 5.04 13.53 -31.73
N THR A 307 5.08 13.02 -30.50
CA THR A 307 4.82 13.79 -29.28
C THR A 307 5.91 14.83 -29.04
N ALA A 308 7.19 14.45 -29.20
CA ALA A 308 8.32 15.35 -29.05
C ALA A 308 8.31 16.50 -30.07
N TYR A 309 7.78 16.25 -31.27
CA TYR A 309 7.54 17.30 -32.24
C TYR A 309 6.32 18.16 -31.87
N ALA A 310 5.16 17.55 -31.68
CA ALA A 310 3.89 18.27 -31.53
C ALA A 310 3.71 19.00 -30.19
N ARG A 311 4.45 18.59 -29.15
CA ARG A 311 4.34 19.10 -27.78
C ARG A 311 5.71 19.43 -27.15
N GLY A 312 6.72 19.69 -27.99
CA GLY A 312 8.10 19.86 -27.53
C GLY A 312 8.54 21.29 -27.24
N ALA A 313 7.66 22.29 -27.39
CA ALA A 313 8.01 23.68 -27.10
C ALA A 313 8.63 23.83 -25.70
N GLY A 314 9.80 24.48 -25.63
CA GLY A 314 10.52 24.69 -24.37
C GLY A 314 11.10 23.41 -23.73
N GLY A 315 11.12 22.29 -24.48
CA GLY A 315 11.64 21.02 -23.99
C GLY A 315 10.72 20.33 -22.97
N ALA A 316 9.40 20.55 -23.00
CA ALA A 316 8.47 20.12 -21.95
C ALA A 316 8.48 18.60 -21.64
N TYR A 317 8.06 18.22 -20.44
CA TYR A 317 7.82 16.82 -20.07
C TYR A 317 6.52 16.29 -20.71
N PRO A 318 6.41 14.98 -20.94
CA PRO A 318 5.16 14.40 -21.44
C PRO A 318 4.01 14.61 -20.46
N ALA A 319 2.93 15.22 -20.93
CA ALA A 319 1.68 15.26 -20.18
C ALA A 319 1.16 13.84 -19.91
N SER A 320 0.51 13.64 -18.76
CA SER A 320 0.03 12.33 -18.34
C SER A 320 -0.93 11.66 -19.34
N ARG A 321 -1.68 12.44 -20.13
CA ARG A 321 -2.53 11.94 -21.21
C ARG A 321 -1.78 11.17 -22.32
N TYR A 322 -0.47 11.41 -22.50
CA TYR A 322 0.36 10.63 -23.45
C TYR A 322 1.03 9.41 -22.82
N ALA A 323 0.97 9.26 -21.49
CA ALA A 323 1.63 8.17 -20.78
C ALA A 323 1.10 6.78 -21.17
N GLY A 324 -0.10 6.67 -21.73
CA GLY A 324 -0.62 5.41 -22.28
C GLY A 324 0.30 4.79 -23.33
N THR A 325 0.90 5.60 -24.21
CA THR A 325 1.87 5.12 -25.20
C THR A 325 3.19 4.72 -24.55
N LEU A 326 3.64 5.46 -23.52
CA LEU A 326 4.87 5.16 -22.79
C LEU A 326 4.75 3.84 -22.01
N ILE A 327 3.62 3.63 -21.33
CA ILE A 327 3.23 2.37 -20.67
C ILE A 327 3.28 1.20 -21.67
N PHE A 328 2.68 1.39 -22.85
CA PHE A 328 2.70 0.39 -23.91
C PHE A 328 4.13 0.09 -24.40
N GLY A 329 4.93 1.12 -24.68
CA GLY A 329 6.31 0.99 -25.12
C GLY A 329 7.20 0.30 -24.10
N LEU A 330 7.05 0.59 -22.81
CA LEU A 330 7.73 -0.14 -21.74
C LEU A 330 7.24 -1.59 -21.62
N GLY A 331 5.95 -1.82 -21.83
CA GLY A 331 5.39 -3.17 -21.95
C GLY A 331 6.07 -3.97 -23.06
N VAL A 332 6.29 -3.36 -24.23
CA VAL A 332 7.05 -3.97 -25.34
C VAL A 332 8.52 -4.19 -24.95
N ASN A 333 9.15 -3.26 -24.22
CA ASN A 333 10.53 -3.45 -23.72
C ASN A 333 10.63 -4.61 -22.72
N VAL A 334 9.63 -4.85 -21.87
CA VAL A 334 9.55 -6.04 -21.01
C VAL A 334 9.56 -7.31 -21.88
N LEU A 335 8.78 -7.33 -22.97
CA LEU A 335 8.76 -8.47 -23.89
C LEU A 335 10.10 -8.66 -24.60
N ALA A 336 10.73 -7.57 -25.05
CA ALA A 336 12.03 -7.60 -25.72
C ALA A 336 13.13 -8.13 -24.78
N ALA A 337 13.18 -7.63 -23.54
CA ALA A 337 14.14 -8.08 -22.51
C ALA A 337 14.03 -9.58 -22.25
N LEU A 338 12.80 -10.08 -22.06
CA LEU A 338 12.56 -11.51 -21.82
C LEU A 338 12.86 -12.37 -23.06
N HIS A 339 12.63 -11.85 -24.26
CA HIS A 339 12.99 -12.52 -25.50
C HIS A 339 14.51 -12.63 -25.69
N LEU A 340 15.28 -11.62 -25.27
CA LEU A 340 16.76 -11.60 -25.34
C LEU A 340 17.43 -12.57 -24.34
N VAL A 341 16.78 -12.83 -23.20
CA VAL A 341 17.31 -13.71 -22.13
C VAL A 341 17.09 -15.19 -22.42
N TRP A 342 16.21 -15.55 -23.35
CA TRP A 342 15.95 -16.95 -23.67
C TRP A 342 17.16 -17.63 -24.36
N PRO A 343 17.80 -18.63 -23.73
CA PRO A 343 18.86 -19.39 -24.38
C PRO A 343 18.24 -20.31 -25.44
N ARG A 344 18.81 -20.30 -26.65
CA ARG A 344 18.64 -21.44 -27.56
C ARG A 344 19.44 -22.60 -26.95
N PRO A 345 18.84 -23.78 -26.72
CA PRO A 345 19.59 -24.91 -26.19
C PRO A 345 20.77 -25.22 -27.12
N ALA A 346 21.98 -25.19 -26.57
CA ALA A 346 23.11 -25.87 -27.21
C ALA A 346 22.79 -27.37 -27.14
N GLY A 347 22.93 -28.08 -28.26
CA GLY A 347 22.71 -29.52 -28.29
C GLY A 347 23.56 -30.25 -27.23
N PRO A 348 23.11 -31.43 -26.75
CA PRO A 348 23.79 -32.18 -25.69
C PRO A 348 25.27 -32.50 -25.97
N ALA A 349 25.70 -32.46 -27.23
CA ALA A 349 27.08 -32.69 -27.66
C ALA A 349 28.10 -31.57 -27.31
N LEU A 350 27.66 -30.40 -26.82
CA LEU A 350 28.52 -29.23 -26.59
C LEU A 350 28.80 -28.91 -25.11
N ALA A 351 28.31 -29.73 -24.17
CA ALA A 351 28.34 -29.43 -22.73
C ALA A 351 29.74 -29.48 -22.08
N THR A 352 30.75 -30.03 -22.76
CA THR A 352 32.11 -30.24 -22.21
C THR A 352 33.20 -29.37 -22.85
N SER A 353 32.88 -28.46 -23.77
CA SER A 353 33.89 -27.63 -24.45
C SER A 353 34.10 -26.25 -23.80
N PRO A 354 35.28 -25.60 -23.99
CA PRO A 354 35.52 -24.20 -23.59
C PRO A 354 34.49 -23.22 -24.16
N ALA A 355 33.90 -23.54 -25.32
CA ALA A 355 32.83 -22.75 -25.95
C ALA A 355 31.52 -22.79 -25.15
N ALA A 356 31.26 -23.86 -24.38
CA ALA A 356 30.11 -23.97 -23.48
C ALA A 356 30.24 -23.01 -22.29
N HIS A 357 31.45 -22.86 -21.73
CA HIS A 357 31.72 -21.88 -20.67
C HIS A 357 31.51 -20.45 -21.15
N VAL A 358 32.01 -20.08 -22.34
CA VAL A 358 31.77 -18.76 -22.94
C VAL A 358 30.27 -18.52 -23.20
N GLY A 359 29.53 -19.56 -23.62
CA GLY A 359 28.07 -19.50 -23.80
C GLY A 359 27.29 -19.29 -22.50
N ALA A 360 27.73 -19.92 -21.40
CA ALA A 360 27.17 -19.74 -20.07
C ALA A 360 27.42 -18.32 -19.52
N TRP A 361 28.65 -17.81 -19.67
CA TRP A 361 29.01 -16.44 -19.29
C TRP A 361 28.19 -15.38 -20.05
N ARG A 362 28.03 -15.54 -21.37
CA ARG A 362 27.18 -14.66 -22.19
C ARG A 362 25.72 -14.70 -21.77
N SER A 363 25.20 -15.85 -21.38
CA SER A 363 23.82 -16.00 -20.89
C SER A 363 23.65 -15.37 -19.50
N ALA A 364 24.61 -15.56 -18.60
CA ALA A 364 24.63 -14.92 -17.29
C ALA A 364 24.70 -13.39 -17.41
N LEU A 365 25.55 -12.85 -18.28
CA LEU A 365 25.64 -11.41 -18.55
C LEU A 365 24.31 -10.83 -19.04
N ARG A 366 23.65 -11.49 -20.01
CA ARG A 366 22.33 -11.05 -20.50
C ARG A 366 21.27 -11.03 -19.40
N ILE A 367 21.26 -12.06 -18.54
CA ILE A 367 20.36 -12.10 -17.38
C ILE A 367 20.66 -10.93 -16.45
N THR A 368 21.93 -10.70 -16.11
CA THR A 368 22.34 -9.59 -15.23
C THR A 368 21.91 -8.24 -15.79
N VAL A 369 22.14 -7.98 -17.08
CA VAL A 369 21.71 -6.73 -17.73
C VAL A 369 20.21 -6.55 -17.67
N VAL A 370 19.42 -7.60 -17.94
CA VAL A 370 17.96 -7.51 -17.86
C VAL A 370 17.46 -7.36 -16.41
N VAL A 371 18.14 -7.95 -15.43
CA VAL A 371 17.82 -7.74 -14.01
C VAL A 371 18.11 -6.29 -13.60
N LEU A 372 19.26 -5.73 -13.98
CA LEU A 372 19.59 -4.33 -13.71
C LEU A 372 18.59 -3.38 -14.38
N TRP A 373 18.23 -3.64 -15.63
CA TRP A 373 17.19 -2.91 -16.35
C TRP A 373 15.82 -3.00 -15.64
N ALA A 374 15.43 -4.18 -15.18
CA ALA A 374 14.17 -4.38 -14.46
C ALA A 374 14.16 -3.65 -13.10
N LEU A 375 15.30 -3.57 -12.42
CA LEU A 375 15.45 -2.78 -11.19
C LEU A 375 15.32 -1.27 -11.46
N LEU A 376 15.90 -0.77 -12.56
CA LEU A 376 15.75 0.63 -12.98
C LEU A 376 14.29 0.97 -13.28
N LEU A 377 13.62 0.11 -14.06
CA LEU A 377 12.19 0.26 -14.35
C LEU A 377 11.36 0.23 -13.07
N ALA A 378 11.62 -0.71 -12.15
CA ALA A 378 10.90 -0.80 -10.88
C ALA A 378 11.09 0.45 -10.01
N ALA A 379 12.30 1.00 -9.95
CA ALA A 379 12.58 2.26 -9.25
C ALA A 379 11.79 3.44 -9.84
N GLY A 380 11.77 3.55 -11.16
CA GLY A 380 10.98 4.57 -11.85
C GLY A 380 9.47 4.42 -11.62
N LEU A 381 8.94 3.20 -11.71
CA LEU A 381 7.52 2.94 -11.44
C LEU A 381 7.15 3.26 -9.99
N GLN A 382 8.02 2.92 -9.03
CA GLN A 382 7.82 3.27 -7.63
C GLN A 382 7.79 4.79 -7.45
N TRP A 383 8.75 5.52 -8.04
CA TRP A 383 8.81 6.97 -7.98
C TRP A 383 7.53 7.58 -8.56
N ARG A 384 7.13 7.19 -9.78
CA ARG A 384 5.95 7.75 -10.46
C ARG A 384 4.65 7.43 -9.73
N LEU A 385 4.51 6.21 -9.20
CA LEU A 385 3.36 5.84 -8.38
C LEU A 385 3.28 6.69 -7.12
N THR A 386 4.42 6.90 -6.44
CA THR A 386 4.49 7.72 -5.23
C THR A 386 4.13 9.17 -5.52
N TYR A 387 4.69 9.73 -6.60
CA TYR A 387 4.37 11.06 -7.09
C TYR A 387 2.86 11.18 -7.36
N ASN A 388 2.30 10.28 -8.17
CA ASN A 388 0.89 10.34 -8.56
C ASN A 388 -0.06 10.26 -7.36
N LEU A 389 0.23 9.38 -6.39
CA LEU A 389 -0.58 9.24 -5.18
C LEU A 389 -0.43 10.40 -4.19
N ALA A 390 0.68 11.14 -4.25
CA ALA A 390 0.96 12.26 -3.35
C ALA A 390 0.43 13.59 -3.88
N ASP A 391 0.38 13.79 -5.21
CA ASP A 391 0.17 15.10 -5.81
C ASP A 391 -1.00 15.13 -6.84
N PRO A 392 -0.87 14.66 -8.09
CA PRO A 392 -1.89 14.89 -9.11
C PRO A 392 -3.22 14.18 -8.82
N LEU A 393 -3.24 12.99 -8.22
CA LEU A 393 -4.50 12.30 -7.90
C LEU A 393 -5.27 12.99 -6.75
N PRO A 394 -4.64 13.33 -5.60
CA PRO A 394 -5.29 14.17 -4.60
C PRO A 394 -5.74 15.53 -5.14
N HIS A 395 -4.93 16.20 -5.95
CA HIS A 395 -5.27 17.50 -6.52
C HIS A 395 -6.46 17.40 -7.48
N ALA A 396 -6.49 16.39 -8.36
CA ALA A 396 -7.63 16.11 -9.22
C ALA A 396 -8.91 15.88 -8.41
N LYS A 397 -8.83 15.13 -7.30
CA LYS A 397 -9.98 14.94 -6.41
C LYS A 397 -10.51 16.26 -5.84
N GLN A 398 -9.61 17.16 -5.42
CA GLN A 398 -9.99 18.48 -4.91
C GLN A 398 -10.63 19.33 -6.02
N TYR A 399 -10.01 19.35 -7.20
CA TYR A 399 -10.54 20.02 -8.39
C TYR A 399 -11.95 19.54 -8.72
N TYR A 400 -12.17 18.22 -8.80
CA TYR A 400 -13.50 17.66 -9.10
C TYR A 400 -14.52 17.98 -8.01
N ALA A 401 -14.17 17.83 -6.74
CA ALA A 401 -15.10 18.13 -5.64
C ALA A 401 -15.54 19.61 -5.64
N GLY A 402 -14.60 20.53 -5.90
CA GLY A 402 -14.91 21.95 -6.03
C GLY A 402 -15.74 22.24 -7.29
N GLY A 403 -15.34 21.72 -8.44
CA GLY A 403 -16.05 21.91 -9.71
C GLY A 403 -17.48 21.35 -9.69
N GLU A 404 -17.68 20.18 -9.08
CA GLU A 404 -19.02 19.62 -8.86
C GLU A 404 -19.87 20.54 -7.98
N ALA A 405 -19.31 21.10 -6.91
CA ALA A 405 -20.02 21.99 -6.01
C ALA A 405 -20.42 23.30 -6.69
N HIS A 406 -19.50 23.94 -7.42
CA HIS A 406 -19.75 25.19 -8.15
C HIS A 406 -20.74 25.00 -9.30
N LEU A 407 -20.57 23.95 -10.11
CA LEU A 407 -21.49 23.66 -11.22
C LEU A 407 -22.88 23.31 -10.70
N ARG A 408 -22.99 22.48 -9.65
CA ARG A 408 -24.29 22.19 -9.02
C ARG A 408 -24.96 23.45 -8.49
N SER A 409 -24.18 24.34 -7.86
CA SER A 409 -24.71 25.60 -7.33
C SER A 409 -25.29 26.47 -8.45
N TYR A 410 -24.56 26.65 -9.54
CA TYR A 410 -25.05 27.36 -10.73
C TYR A 410 -26.33 26.71 -11.30
N LEU A 411 -26.37 25.38 -11.41
CA LEU A 411 -27.53 24.67 -11.96
C LEU A 411 -28.78 24.80 -11.10
N VAL A 412 -28.63 25.04 -9.80
CA VAL A 412 -29.77 25.27 -8.89
C VAL A 412 -30.17 26.74 -8.83
N THR A 413 -29.21 27.67 -8.80
CA THR A 413 -29.49 29.10 -8.61
C THR A 413 -29.70 29.88 -9.90
N GLY A 414 -29.14 29.40 -11.02
CA GLY A 414 -29.02 30.17 -12.27
C GLY A 414 -27.99 31.30 -12.22
N ASP A 415 -27.32 31.52 -11.09
CA ASP A 415 -26.39 32.61 -10.86
C ASP A 415 -24.97 32.23 -11.31
N ALA A 416 -24.50 32.86 -12.40
CA ALA A 416 -23.16 32.63 -12.95
C ALA A 416 -22.04 32.95 -11.95
N ALA A 417 -22.28 33.79 -10.93
CA ALA A 417 -21.30 34.04 -9.88
C ALA A 417 -21.03 32.78 -9.04
N GLN A 418 -21.85 31.73 -9.09
CA GLN A 418 -21.54 30.45 -8.43
C GLN A 418 -20.42 29.66 -9.13
N LEU A 419 -20.08 30.00 -10.38
CA LEU A 419 -19.02 29.36 -11.17
C LEU A 419 -17.64 29.98 -10.88
N SER A 420 -17.11 29.74 -9.67
CA SER A 420 -15.73 30.09 -9.31
C SER A 420 -14.75 28.94 -9.54
N ASP A 421 -13.48 29.24 -9.83
CA ASP A 421 -12.44 28.20 -9.96
C ASP A 421 -12.34 27.35 -8.66
N PRO A 422 -12.30 26.01 -8.73
CA PRO A 422 -12.32 25.18 -9.93
C PRO A 422 -13.70 25.07 -10.59
N ILE A 423 -13.74 25.15 -11.92
CA ILE A 423 -14.88 24.80 -12.78
C ILE A 423 -14.45 23.76 -13.83
N PRO A 424 -15.35 22.92 -14.36
CA PRO A 424 -15.00 21.83 -15.28
C PRO A 424 -14.68 22.28 -16.72
N TYR A 425 -14.32 23.55 -16.91
CA TYR A 425 -14.01 24.13 -18.22
C TYR A 425 -13.15 25.39 -18.08
N ILE A 426 -12.70 25.97 -19.19
CA ILE A 426 -11.71 27.07 -19.22
C ILE A 426 -12.24 28.34 -18.57
N THR A 427 -13.46 28.76 -18.92
CA THR A 427 -14.12 29.95 -18.34
C THR A 427 -15.58 29.65 -18.00
N ALA A 428 -16.14 30.43 -17.08
CA ALA A 428 -17.53 30.29 -16.66
C ALA A 428 -18.49 30.60 -17.81
N GLU A 429 -18.21 31.65 -18.59
CA GLU A 429 -19.02 32.09 -19.73
C GLU A 429 -19.10 30.98 -20.78
N ALA A 430 -17.95 30.42 -21.15
CA ALA A 430 -17.89 29.36 -22.15
C ALA A 430 -18.60 28.09 -21.64
N LEU A 431 -18.48 27.76 -20.35
CA LEU A 431 -19.24 26.66 -19.76
C LEU A 431 -20.75 26.88 -19.82
N VAL A 432 -21.22 28.10 -19.55
CA VAL A 432 -22.64 28.46 -19.65
C VAL A 432 -23.17 28.29 -21.07
N GLU A 433 -22.40 28.68 -22.09
CA GLU A 433 -22.75 28.45 -23.50
C GLU A 433 -22.92 26.96 -23.81
N ARG A 434 -22.00 26.12 -23.33
CA ARG A 434 -22.05 24.66 -23.54
C ARG A 434 -23.21 24.02 -22.79
N LEU A 435 -23.56 24.54 -21.63
CA LEU A 435 -24.77 24.16 -20.90
C LEU A 435 -26.04 24.64 -21.62
N ALA A 436 -25.99 25.66 -22.46
CA ALA A 436 -27.15 26.11 -23.23
C ALA A 436 -27.45 25.24 -24.46
N VAL A 437 -26.52 24.36 -24.85
CA VAL A 437 -26.72 23.43 -25.97
C VAL A 437 -27.92 22.50 -25.71
N PRO A 438 -28.88 22.40 -26.64
CA PRO A 438 -30.04 21.52 -26.50
C PRO A 438 -29.64 20.07 -26.19
N GLY A 439 -30.33 19.46 -25.23
CA GLY A 439 -30.09 18.06 -24.84
C GLY A 439 -28.94 17.83 -23.85
N VAL A 440 -28.08 18.82 -23.58
CA VAL A 440 -26.93 18.64 -22.66
C VAL A 440 -27.36 18.64 -21.18
N ARG A 441 -28.06 19.70 -20.71
CA ARG A 441 -28.48 19.83 -19.30
C ARG A 441 -29.27 18.63 -18.76
N PRO A 442 -30.26 18.08 -19.50
CA PRO A 442 -31.03 16.93 -19.02
C PRO A 442 -30.19 15.68 -18.78
N LEU A 443 -29.06 15.54 -19.48
CA LEU A 443 -28.21 14.35 -19.41
C LEU A 443 -27.10 14.46 -18.36
N LEU A 444 -26.97 15.59 -17.66
CA LEU A 444 -25.92 15.78 -16.66
C LEU A 444 -25.95 14.69 -15.58
N PRO A 445 -24.77 14.30 -15.06
CA PRO A 445 -24.63 13.20 -14.13
C PRO A 445 -25.16 13.55 -12.74
N ALA A 446 -25.36 12.52 -11.92
CA ALA A 446 -26.00 12.62 -10.62
C ALA A 446 -25.26 13.52 -9.60
N SER A 447 -23.96 13.73 -9.75
CA SER A 447 -23.21 14.64 -8.87
C SER A 447 -23.62 16.09 -9.02
N VAL A 448 -23.91 16.58 -10.22
CA VAL A 448 -24.18 18.01 -10.50
C VAL A 448 -25.64 18.29 -10.86
N ARG A 449 -26.40 17.27 -11.24
CA ARG A 449 -27.83 17.40 -11.56
C ARG A 449 -28.61 17.99 -10.37
N PRO A 450 -29.59 18.88 -10.62
CA PRO A 450 -30.55 19.30 -9.60
C PRO A 450 -31.26 18.11 -8.95
N ALA A 451 -31.52 18.21 -7.64
CA ALA A 451 -32.26 17.18 -6.92
C ALA A 451 -33.75 17.20 -7.31
N VAL A 452 -34.42 16.06 -7.15
CA VAL A 452 -35.88 15.98 -7.23
C VAL A 452 -36.46 16.92 -6.16
N PRO A 453 -37.27 17.93 -6.55
CA PRO A 453 -37.86 18.83 -5.57
C PRO A 453 -38.70 18.07 -4.56
N LEU A 454 -38.48 18.34 -3.27
CA LEU A 454 -39.24 17.75 -2.18
C LEU A 454 -39.97 18.85 -1.42
N GLU A 455 -41.29 18.89 -1.60
CA GLU A 455 -42.17 19.72 -0.80
C GLU A 455 -42.74 18.88 0.37
N PRO A 456 -42.59 19.32 1.62
CA PRO A 456 -43.12 18.60 2.77
C PRO A 456 -44.65 18.70 2.80
N ALA A 457 -45.34 17.56 2.85
CA ALA A 457 -46.73 17.49 3.27
C ALA A 457 -46.84 17.55 4.82
N ARG A 458 -45.83 17.05 5.53
CA ARG A 458 -45.68 17.10 6.99
C ARG A 458 -44.19 17.13 7.35
N ALA A 459 -43.79 17.92 8.34
CA ALA A 459 -42.39 18.06 8.76
C ALA A 459 -42.28 18.34 10.27
N GLU A 460 -42.80 17.43 11.09
CA GLU A 460 -42.72 17.53 12.55
C GLU A 460 -41.36 17.02 13.02
N GLY A 461 -40.64 17.80 13.84
CA GLY A 461 -39.34 17.41 14.38
C GLY A 461 -38.17 17.43 13.39
N PHE A 462 -38.38 17.83 12.13
CA PHE A 462 -37.33 17.93 11.10
C PHE A 462 -37.12 19.37 10.62
N THR A 463 -35.86 19.81 10.63
CA THR A 463 -35.47 21.16 10.18
C THR A 463 -34.86 21.13 8.78
N ARG A 464 -35.32 22.02 7.90
CA ARG A 464 -34.79 22.21 6.54
C ARG A 464 -33.50 23.04 6.57
N ASN A 465 -32.47 22.57 5.89
CA ASN A 465 -31.17 23.22 5.76
C ASN A 465 -30.81 23.43 4.28
N TRP A 466 -30.24 24.60 3.97
CA TRP A 466 -29.77 24.98 2.62
C TRP A 466 -28.59 25.95 2.72
N VAL A 467 -27.51 25.68 1.99
CA VAL A 467 -26.29 26.51 1.96
C VAL A 467 -25.69 26.50 0.55
N THR A 468 -25.11 27.61 0.09
CA THR A 468 -24.31 27.66 -1.14
C THR A 468 -22.81 27.81 -0.81
N PRO A 469 -21.88 27.38 -1.68
CA PRO A 469 -20.43 27.47 -1.42
C PRO A 469 -19.92 28.88 -1.11
N ARG A 470 -20.58 29.92 -1.66
CA ARG A 470 -20.21 31.34 -1.49
C ARG A 470 -20.89 32.03 -0.32
N THR A 471 -21.90 31.42 0.32
CA THR A 471 -22.51 32.01 1.52
C THR A 471 -21.86 31.40 2.77
N PRO A 472 -21.21 32.20 3.63
CA PRO A 472 -20.82 31.71 4.95
C PRO A 472 -22.12 31.43 5.73
N ALA A 473 -22.53 30.17 5.76
CA ALA A 473 -23.65 29.79 6.60
C ALA A 473 -23.23 29.93 8.07
N PRO A 474 -24.03 30.59 8.93
CA PRO A 474 -23.94 30.35 10.35
C PRO A 474 -24.05 28.84 10.58
N ARG A 475 -23.25 28.27 11.49
CA ARG A 475 -23.37 26.85 11.86
C ARG A 475 -24.86 26.57 12.13
N PRO A 476 -25.54 25.71 11.36
CA PRO A 476 -26.97 25.50 11.60
C PRO A 476 -27.09 24.89 13.00
N GLY A 477 -27.66 25.65 13.93
CA GLY A 477 -27.93 25.17 15.29
C GLY A 477 -29.06 24.13 15.34
N HIS A 478 -29.69 23.81 14.19
CA HIS A 478 -30.92 23.04 14.10
C HIS A 478 -30.90 22.13 12.85
N GLY A 479 -31.25 20.85 13.02
CA GLY A 479 -31.40 19.82 12.00
C GLY A 479 -30.16 18.96 11.74
N LEU A 480 -28.95 19.43 12.03
CA LEU A 480 -27.70 18.68 11.88
C LEU A 480 -26.91 18.67 13.19
N ALA A 481 -26.16 17.58 13.45
CA ALA A 481 -25.26 17.52 14.59
C ALA A 481 -24.08 18.52 14.45
N PRO A 482 -23.48 19.01 15.56
CA PRO A 482 -22.44 20.05 15.52
C PRO A 482 -21.19 19.72 14.68
N ASP A 483 -20.89 18.43 14.51
CA ASP A 483 -19.77 17.90 13.74
C ASP A 483 -20.13 17.55 12.29
N THR A 484 -21.40 17.72 11.90
CA THR A 484 -21.90 17.41 10.55
C THR A 484 -22.02 18.70 9.72
N PRO A 485 -21.11 18.94 8.75
CA PRO A 485 -21.21 20.11 7.88
C PRO A 485 -22.44 20.02 6.96
N PRO A 486 -23.10 21.14 6.63
CA PRO A 486 -24.20 21.14 5.67
C PRO A 486 -23.73 20.73 4.27
N LEU A 487 -24.61 20.08 3.50
CA LEU A 487 -24.32 19.74 2.11
C LEU A 487 -24.48 20.98 1.21
N PRO A 488 -23.41 21.44 0.52
CA PRO A 488 -23.49 22.62 -0.32
C PRO A 488 -24.36 22.37 -1.56
N ALA A 489 -25.22 23.36 -1.86
CA ALA A 489 -26.20 23.37 -2.93
C ALA A 489 -27.11 22.14 -2.95
N ARG A 490 -27.41 21.57 -1.78
CA ARG A 490 -28.43 20.53 -1.59
C ARG A 490 -29.34 20.92 -0.44
N VAL A 491 -30.65 20.76 -0.66
CA VAL A 491 -31.62 20.87 0.42
C VAL A 491 -31.53 19.58 1.25
N THR A 492 -31.43 19.74 2.57
CA THR A 492 -31.40 18.63 3.50
C THR A 492 -32.43 18.86 4.61
N TRP A 493 -32.93 17.77 5.18
CA TRP A 493 -33.78 17.80 6.36
C TRP A 493 -33.16 16.90 7.42
N GLY A 494 -33.21 17.31 8.69
CA GLY A 494 -32.74 16.45 9.77
C GLY A 494 -33.39 16.74 11.11
N SER A 495 -33.32 15.75 12.00
CA SER A 495 -34.04 15.72 13.28
C SER A 495 -33.24 16.24 14.47
N PHE A 496 -31.99 16.68 14.28
CA PHE A 496 -31.16 17.14 15.39
C PHE A 496 -31.68 18.46 15.99
N SER A 497 -32.04 18.49 17.28
CA SER A 497 -32.73 19.62 17.91
C SER A 497 -31.80 20.54 18.73
N THR A 498 -32.32 21.68 19.21
CA THR A 498 -31.63 22.56 20.18
C THR A 498 -31.31 21.88 21.51
N ALA A 499 -32.12 20.89 21.91
CA ALA A 499 -31.91 20.09 23.10
C ALA A 499 -30.96 18.89 22.87
N GLY A 500 -30.32 18.81 21.70
CA GLY A 500 -29.49 17.67 21.29
C GLY A 500 -30.33 16.57 20.63
N LEU A 501 -30.07 15.32 21.03
CA LEU A 501 -30.64 14.09 20.43
C LEU A 501 -32.16 13.89 20.64
N ALA A 502 -32.87 14.85 21.23
CA ALA A 502 -34.28 14.71 21.64
C ALA A 502 -35.33 14.98 20.53
N GLY A 503 -34.95 15.08 19.26
CA GLY A 503 -35.86 15.43 18.16
C GLY A 503 -36.61 14.23 17.58
N ILE A 504 -37.66 13.78 18.26
CA ILE A 504 -38.59 12.76 17.71
C ILE A 504 -39.53 13.46 16.72
N GLY A 505 -39.78 12.84 15.56
CA GLY A 505 -40.62 13.44 14.53
C GLY A 505 -40.86 12.57 13.30
N GLU A 506 -41.70 13.11 12.41
CA GLU A 506 -42.01 12.53 11.12
C GLU A 506 -41.91 13.61 10.05
N TRP A 507 -41.16 13.31 9.00
CA TRP A 507 -41.14 14.08 7.78
C TRP A 507 -41.76 13.28 6.64
N ARG A 508 -42.66 13.90 5.86
CA ARG A 508 -43.36 13.28 4.74
C ARG A 508 -43.43 14.24 3.56
N SER A 509 -43.08 13.76 2.37
CA SER A 509 -43.20 14.52 1.12
C SER A 509 -44.63 14.54 0.57
N GLN A 510 -44.91 15.50 -0.31
CA GLN A 510 -45.99 15.39 -1.29
C GLN A 510 -45.75 14.20 -2.25
N PRO A 511 -46.79 13.69 -2.95
CA PRO A 511 -46.64 12.62 -3.95
C PRO A 511 -45.63 12.98 -5.05
N ILE A 512 -44.72 12.04 -5.32
CA ILE A 512 -43.68 12.15 -6.34
C ILE A 512 -44.03 11.19 -7.47
N ALA A 513 -44.00 11.69 -8.70
CA ALA A 513 -44.24 10.89 -9.90
C ALA A 513 -43.06 9.92 -10.16
N PRO A 514 -43.31 8.73 -10.73
CA PRO A 514 -42.26 7.84 -11.19
C PRO A 514 -41.31 8.54 -12.17
N SER A 515 -40.03 8.23 -12.03
CA SER A 515 -38.95 8.77 -12.85
C SER A 515 -38.54 7.76 -13.93
N ALA A 516 -38.06 8.25 -15.08
CA ALA A 516 -37.50 7.40 -16.13
C ALA A 516 -36.15 6.76 -15.74
N HIS A 517 -35.51 7.25 -14.68
CA HIS A 517 -34.29 6.67 -14.13
C HIS A 517 -34.61 5.56 -13.14
N ALA A 518 -33.71 4.58 -13.02
CA ALA A 518 -33.99 3.37 -12.24
C ALA A 518 -33.69 3.52 -10.73
N TRP A 519 -32.89 4.52 -10.34
CA TRP A 519 -32.39 4.66 -8.97
C TRP A 519 -32.48 6.09 -8.46
N LEU A 520 -32.72 6.23 -7.15
CA LEU A 520 -32.56 7.46 -6.40
C LEU A 520 -31.34 7.33 -5.50
N ARG A 521 -30.53 8.39 -5.45
CA ARG A 521 -29.44 8.55 -4.49
C ARG A 521 -29.79 9.63 -3.48
N PHE A 522 -29.77 9.26 -2.21
CA PHE A 522 -29.82 10.15 -1.07
C PHE A 522 -28.41 10.32 -0.49
N ASP A 523 -28.11 11.48 0.09
CA ASP A 523 -27.00 11.63 1.02
C ASP A 523 -27.59 11.65 2.44
N ILE A 524 -27.09 10.79 3.33
CA ILE A 524 -27.65 10.51 4.66
C ILE A 524 -26.62 10.78 5.77
N ALA A 525 -27.02 11.43 6.85
CA ALA A 525 -26.26 11.55 8.10
C ALA A 525 -27.04 10.97 9.29
N GLY A 526 -26.36 10.73 10.42
CA GLY A 526 -26.96 10.12 11.62
C GLY A 526 -27.06 8.59 11.54
N GLN A 527 -27.90 7.99 12.38
CA GLN A 527 -27.98 6.53 12.63
C GLN A 527 -29.02 5.78 11.78
N LEU A 528 -29.33 6.26 10.57
CA LEU A 528 -30.30 5.62 9.67
C LEU A 528 -30.09 4.10 9.57
N GLY A 529 -31.17 3.33 9.78
CA GLY A 529 -31.15 1.86 9.72
C GLY A 529 -30.97 1.17 11.08
N GLU A 530 -30.71 1.92 12.15
CA GLU A 530 -30.87 1.41 13.51
C GLU A 530 -32.36 1.51 13.97
N PRO A 531 -32.80 0.69 14.95
CA PRO A 531 -34.17 0.75 15.45
C PRO A 531 -34.64 2.17 15.82
N GLY A 532 -35.83 2.57 15.39
CA GLY A 532 -36.39 3.89 15.72
C GLY A 532 -36.03 5.02 14.74
N VAL A 533 -35.07 4.84 13.82
CA VAL A 533 -34.78 5.83 12.76
C VAL A 533 -34.87 5.19 11.37
N SER A 534 -35.79 5.67 10.52
CA SER A 534 -36.01 5.11 9.18
C SER A 534 -36.25 6.17 8.10
N LEU A 535 -36.01 5.77 6.86
CA LEU A 535 -36.29 6.53 5.65
C LEU A 535 -36.88 5.55 4.63
N GLU A 536 -38.11 5.80 4.22
CA GLU A 536 -38.97 4.85 3.53
C GLU A 536 -39.66 5.50 2.34
N LEU A 537 -39.95 4.69 1.32
CA LEU A 537 -40.75 5.07 0.16
C LEU A 537 -42.08 4.32 0.27
N LEU A 538 -43.18 5.04 0.36
CA LEU A 538 -44.54 4.48 0.48
C LEU A 538 -45.36 4.78 -0.79
N ASP A 539 -46.31 3.91 -1.12
CA ASP A 539 -47.34 4.16 -2.13
C ASP A 539 -48.12 5.44 -1.79
N ALA A 540 -48.21 6.37 -2.72
CA ALA A 540 -48.89 7.64 -2.49
C ALA A 540 -50.41 7.48 -2.28
N ALA A 541 -51.04 6.49 -2.90
CA ALA A 541 -52.47 6.21 -2.80
C ALA A 541 -52.79 5.29 -1.62
N SER A 542 -52.04 4.20 -1.46
CA SER A 542 -52.37 3.14 -0.49
C SER A 542 -51.60 3.24 0.83
N GLY A 543 -50.53 4.06 0.91
CA GLY A 543 -49.64 4.14 2.08
C GLY A 543 -48.78 2.89 2.31
N LYS A 544 -48.76 1.92 1.38
CA LYS A 544 -48.00 0.67 1.53
C LYS A 544 -46.50 0.92 1.35
N LEU A 545 -45.67 0.30 2.19
CA LEU A 545 -44.21 0.33 2.03
C LEU A 545 -43.78 -0.30 0.70
N LEU A 546 -43.05 0.48 -0.11
CA LEU A 546 -42.48 0.07 -1.39
C LEU A 546 -40.99 -0.26 -1.26
N ALA A 547 -40.24 0.57 -0.53
CA ALA A 547 -38.82 0.34 -0.29
C ALA A 547 -38.33 1.07 0.97
N THR A 548 -37.31 0.52 1.61
CA THR A 548 -36.60 1.17 2.72
C THR A 548 -35.22 1.61 2.23
N VAL A 549 -34.82 2.84 2.59
CA VAL A 549 -33.51 3.39 2.25
C VAL A 549 -32.51 2.98 3.32
N GLY A 550 -31.51 2.20 2.94
CA GLY A 550 -30.40 1.80 3.81
C GLY A 550 -29.12 2.58 3.49
N PRO A 551 -28.34 3.01 4.50
CA PRO A 551 -27.08 3.70 4.24
C PRO A 551 -26.09 2.75 3.54
N ALA A 552 -25.35 3.24 2.55
CA ALA A 552 -24.19 2.51 2.08
C ALA A 552 -23.02 2.62 3.07
N SER A 553 -22.09 1.66 3.02
CA SER A 553 -20.85 1.72 3.79
C SER A 553 -20.04 2.97 3.43
N GLY A 554 -19.68 3.80 4.42
CA GLY A 554 -18.88 5.02 4.25
C GLY A 554 -18.37 5.55 5.58
N THR A 555 -17.30 6.35 5.56
CA THR A 555 -16.59 6.87 6.76
C THR A 555 -16.69 8.39 6.92
N GLY A 556 -17.72 9.02 6.36
CA GLY A 556 -17.95 10.46 6.45
C GLY A 556 -19.27 10.78 7.14
N PRO A 557 -19.48 12.06 7.52
CA PRO A 557 -20.72 12.49 8.17
C PRO A 557 -21.94 12.30 7.25
N TRP A 558 -21.75 12.47 5.93
CA TRP A 558 -22.74 12.13 4.91
C TRP A 558 -22.35 10.85 4.17
N ARG A 559 -23.30 9.92 4.05
CA ARG A 559 -23.18 8.60 3.40
C ARG A 559 -24.22 8.50 2.30
N ALA A 560 -23.79 8.15 1.09
CA ALA A 560 -24.73 7.93 0.00
C ALA A 560 -25.59 6.68 0.27
N ALA A 561 -26.89 6.75 -0.02
CA ALA A 561 -27.82 5.63 0.01
C ALA A 561 -28.51 5.54 -1.35
N TYR A 562 -28.73 4.33 -1.85
CA TYR A 562 -29.32 4.09 -3.16
C TYR A 562 -30.56 3.20 -3.02
N VAL A 563 -31.66 3.60 -3.65
CA VAL A 563 -32.91 2.85 -3.68
C VAL A 563 -33.47 2.86 -5.09
N ARG A 564 -34.16 1.80 -5.50
CA ARG A 564 -34.82 1.77 -6.82
C ARG A 564 -36.00 2.74 -6.81
N VAL A 565 -36.19 3.43 -7.94
CA VAL A 565 -37.38 4.26 -8.16
C VAL A 565 -38.61 3.34 -8.23
N PRO A 566 -39.66 3.59 -7.42
CA PRO A 566 -40.92 2.86 -7.54
C PRO A 566 -41.60 3.12 -8.89
N ALA A 567 -42.27 2.09 -9.43
CA ALA A 567 -42.97 2.17 -10.72
C ALA A 567 -44.29 2.97 -10.68
N GLN A 568 -44.73 3.35 -9.49
CA GLN A 568 -46.00 4.01 -9.19
C GLN A 568 -45.73 5.26 -8.34
N PRO A 569 -46.64 6.26 -8.32
CA PRO A 569 -46.48 7.45 -7.49
C PRO A 569 -46.22 7.09 -6.03
N PHE A 570 -45.24 7.75 -5.41
CA PHE A 570 -44.77 7.41 -4.07
C PHE A 570 -44.51 8.66 -3.23
N VAL A 571 -44.51 8.51 -1.91
CA VAL A 571 -44.09 9.55 -0.96
C VAL A 571 -42.84 9.07 -0.23
N ILE A 572 -41.97 10.02 0.13
CA ILE A 572 -40.80 9.76 0.98
C ILE A 572 -41.18 10.10 2.41
N VAL A 573 -40.95 9.17 3.33
CA VAL A 573 -41.24 9.33 4.75
C VAL A 573 -39.98 9.05 5.57
N ALA A 574 -39.61 9.98 6.43
CA ALA A 574 -38.53 9.82 7.40
C ALA A 574 -39.13 9.82 8.81
N HIS A 575 -38.72 8.85 9.63
CA HIS A 575 -39.14 8.74 11.02
C HIS A 575 -37.94 8.82 11.94
N ASP A 576 -38.05 9.65 12.98
CA ASP A 576 -37.19 9.60 14.15
C ASP A 576 -38.06 9.35 15.37
N ARG A 577 -37.89 8.20 16.01
CA ARG A 577 -38.68 7.74 17.16
C ARG A 577 -37.82 7.48 18.39
N ASP A 578 -36.55 7.89 18.38
CA ASP A 578 -35.59 7.59 19.44
C ASP A 578 -34.87 8.87 19.90
N ALA A 579 -35.09 9.25 21.16
CA ALA A 579 -34.52 10.46 21.76
C ALA A 579 -32.99 10.41 21.98
N HIS A 580 -32.33 9.33 21.60
CA HIS A 580 -30.87 9.17 21.65
C HIS A 580 -30.25 9.07 20.26
N ARG A 581 -31.03 9.22 19.20
CA ARG A 581 -30.58 9.10 17.81
C ARG A 581 -31.00 10.33 17.02
N TRP A 582 -30.46 10.43 15.82
CA TRP A 582 -30.93 11.41 14.86
C TRP A 582 -30.69 10.91 13.44
N LEU A 583 -31.39 11.51 12.49
CA LEU A 583 -31.13 11.28 11.07
C LEU A 583 -31.23 12.59 10.30
N ALA A 584 -30.43 12.70 9.24
CA ALA A 584 -30.63 13.71 8.22
C ALA A 584 -30.49 13.10 6.83
N PHE A 585 -31.19 13.68 5.86
CA PHE A 585 -31.17 13.22 4.48
C PHE A 585 -31.25 14.39 3.51
N SER A 586 -30.67 14.23 2.33
CA SER A 586 -30.80 15.17 1.22
C SER A 586 -32.03 14.88 0.37
N ALA A 587 -32.50 15.88 -0.37
CA ALA A 587 -33.35 15.61 -1.54
C ALA A 587 -32.63 14.61 -2.47
N PRO A 588 -33.33 13.61 -3.04
CA PRO A 588 -32.68 12.60 -3.85
C PRO A 588 -32.31 13.14 -5.23
N VAL A 589 -31.24 12.58 -5.79
CA VAL A 589 -30.89 12.75 -7.19
C VAL A 589 -31.10 11.45 -7.95
N GLU A 590 -31.54 11.55 -9.19
CA GLU A 590 -31.75 10.40 -10.05
C GLU A 590 -30.43 9.84 -10.56
N VAL A 591 -30.33 8.51 -10.59
CA VAL A 591 -29.15 7.77 -11.07
C VAL A 591 -29.60 6.71 -12.07
N ALA A 592 -28.97 6.69 -13.23
CA ALA A 592 -29.20 5.68 -14.25
C ALA A 592 -28.61 4.31 -13.85
N THR A 593 -29.11 3.25 -14.50
CA THR A 593 -28.71 1.87 -14.15
C THR A 593 -27.22 1.61 -14.38
N LEU A 594 -26.65 2.01 -15.52
CA LEU A 594 -25.23 1.75 -15.78
C LEU A 594 -24.32 2.65 -14.93
N SER A 595 -24.75 3.89 -14.65
CA SER A 595 -24.11 4.75 -13.64
C SER A 595 -24.05 4.11 -12.26
N TYR A 596 -25.16 3.55 -11.78
CA TYR A 596 -25.20 2.85 -10.50
C TYR A 596 -24.31 1.60 -10.50
N LEU A 597 -24.33 0.79 -11.57
CA LEU A 597 -23.42 -0.35 -11.71
C LEU A 597 -21.96 0.08 -11.72
N ALA A 598 -21.64 1.21 -12.38
CA ALA A 598 -20.30 1.79 -12.35
C ALA A 598 -19.88 2.13 -10.91
N VAL A 599 -20.77 2.72 -10.09
CA VAL A 599 -20.50 2.94 -8.64
C VAL A 599 -20.20 1.64 -7.90
N LEU A 600 -20.98 0.58 -8.16
CA LEU A 600 -20.78 -0.71 -7.48
C LEU A 600 -19.43 -1.36 -7.84
N VAL A 601 -19.09 -1.41 -9.12
CA VAL A 601 -17.84 -2.07 -9.55
C VAL A 601 -16.61 -1.34 -9.06
N VAL A 602 -16.60 -0.01 -9.04
CA VAL A 602 -15.46 0.77 -8.53
C VAL A 602 -15.31 0.62 -7.02
N ARG A 603 -16.42 0.62 -6.26
CA ARG A 603 -16.41 0.45 -4.81
C ARG A 603 -15.87 -0.91 -4.36
N HIS A 604 -16.10 -1.97 -5.15
CA HIS A 604 -15.64 -3.33 -4.83
C HIS A 604 -14.37 -3.75 -5.58
N ALA A 605 -13.72 -2.83 -6.29
CA ALA A 605 -12.64 -3.13 -7.23
C ALA A 605 -11.42 -3.83 -6.60
N LEU A 606 -11.06 -3.52 -5.36
CA LEU A 606 -9.92 -4.18 -4.69
C LEU A 606 -10.12 -5.69 -4.51
N TRP A 607 -11.36 -6.15 -4.31
CA TRP A 607 -11.65 -7.58 -4.23
C TRP A 607 -11.40 -8.27 -5.57
N LEU A 608 -11.72 -7.60 -6.68
CA LEU A 608 -11.45 -8.10 -8.02
C LEU A 608 -9.94 -8.29 -8.25
N THR A 609 -9.11 -7.36 -7.77
CA THR A 609 -7.64 -7.49 -7.81
C THR A 609 -7.17 -8.72 -7.04
N VAL A 610 -7.66 -8.92 -5.81
CA VAL A 610 -7.29 -10.07 -4.96
C VAL A 610 -7.63 -11.39 -5.67
N ILE A 611 -8.86 -11.50 -6.20
CA ILE A 611 -9.30 -12.67 -6.97
C ILE A 611 -8.39 -12.90 -8.19
N GLY A 612 -8.07 -11.84 -8.92
CA GLY A 612 -7.17 -11.89 -10.08
C GLY A 612 -5.77 -12.39 -9.73
N VAL A 613 -5.15 -11.89 -8.66
CA VAL A 613 -3.82 -12.33 -8.19
C VAL A 613 -3.84 -13.81 -7.82
N LEU A 614 -4.84 -14.25 -7.04
CA LEU A 614 -4.98 -15.64 -6.65
C LEU A 614 -5.16 -16.56 -7.86
N ALA A 615 -5.99 -16.15 -8.84
CA ALA A 615 -6.19 -16.88 -10.08
C ALA A 615 -4.92 -16.95 -10.96
N ALA A 616 -4.11 -15.88 -10.99
CA ALA A 616 -2.84 -15.86 -11.71
C ALA A 616 -1.84 -16.85 -11.09
N ILE A 617 -1.67 -16.81 -9.77
CA ILE A 617 -0.79 -17.73 -9.02
C ILE A 617 -1.21 -19.18 -9.27
N ALA A 618 -2.50 -19.49 -9.15
CA ALA A 618 -3.03 -20.83 -9.40
C ALA A 618 -2.75 -21.30 -10.85
N ALA A 619 -2.92 -20.42 -11.84
CA ALA A 619 -2.69 -20.75 -13.24
C ALA A 619 -1.20 -20.99 -13.56
N PHE A 620 -0.28 -20.18 -13.02
CA PHE A 620 1.16 -20.40 -13.19
C PHE A 620 1.65 -21.67 -12.51
N ILE A 621 1.11 -21.99 -11.34
CA ILE A 621 1.36 -23.27 -10.67
C ILE A 621 0.91 -24.44 -11.54
N ARG A 622 -0.21 -24.32 -12.29
CA ARG A 622 -0.66 -25.35 -13.24
C ARG A 622 0.25 -25.43 -14.46
N LEU A 623 0.64 -24.30 -15.05
CA LEU A 623 1.50 -24.26 -16.23
C LEU A 623 2.89 -24.87 -15.97
N ALA A 624 3.44 -24.63 -14.79
CA ALA A 624 4.71 -25.21 -14.34
C ALA A 624 4.63 -26.74 -14.12
N ARG A 625 3.43 -27.30 -13.86
CA ARG A 625 3.21 -28.76 -13.79
C ARG A 625 3.30 -29.39 -15.17
N LEU A 626 2.58 -28.83 -16.14
CA LEU A 626 2.48 -29.36 -17.51
C LEU A 626 3.84 -29.38 -18.22
N HIS A 627 4.68 -28.37 -18.00
CA HIS A 627 6.01 -28.34 -18.62
C HIS A 627 7.03 -29.29 -18.00
N ARG A 628 6.81 -29.74 -16.76
CA ARG A 628 7.66 -30.77 -16.14
C ARG A 628 7.27 -32.18 -16.58
N SER A 629 6.00 -32.43 -16.91
CA SER A 629 5.56 -33.72 -17.44
C SER A 629 6.09 -34.00 -18.86
N ASP A 630 6.28 -32.97 -19.68
CA ASP A 630 6.81 -33.12 -21.05
C ASP A 630 8.35 -33.20 -21.12
N ALA A 631 9.05 -32.85 -20.03
CA ALA A 631 10.51 -32.77 -19.98
C ALA A 631 11.20 -33.94 -19.26
N ALA A 632 10.44 -34.98 -18.86
CA ALA A 632 11.04 -36.19 -18.29
C ALA A 632 11.66 -37.05 -19.41
N PRO A 633 13.00 -37.21 -19.48
CA PRO A 633 13.59 -38.18 -20.38
C PRO A 633 13.30 -39.58 -19.85
N ARG A 634 12.77 -40.47 -20.70
CA ARG A 634 12.88 -41.92 -20.46
C ARG A 634 14.36 -42.27 -20.58
N MET A 635 15.07 -42.42 -19.47
CA MET A 635 16.43 -42.95 -19.45
C MET A 635 16.50 -44.17 -18.54
N VAL A 636 16.84 -45.27 -19.19
CA VAL A 636 17.28 -46.56 -18.66
C VAL A 636 18.57 -46.36 -17.87
N GLY A 637 18.75 -47.18 -16.83
CA GLY A 637 19.71 -46.98 -15.75
C GLY A 637 21.20 -47.03 -16.12
N ARG A 638 21.99 -46.45 -15.21
CA ARG A 638 23.28 -47.00 -14.77
C ARG A 638 23.68 -46.32 -13.46
N ASP A 639 24.09 -47.15 -12.50
CA ASP A 639 24.73 -46.76 -11.24
C ASP A 639 26.04 -46.02 -11.49
N ASP A 640 26.42 -45.13 -10.57
CA ASP A 640 27.71 -45.19 -9.86
C ASP A 640 27.82 -44.05 -8.82
N ASP A 641 28.36 -44.44 -7.67
CA ASP A 641 28.61 -43.66 -6.46
C ASP A 641 29.65 -42.54 -6.64
N VAL A 642 29.36 -41.36 -6.06
CA VAL A 642 30.21 -40.46 -5.24
C VAL A 642 29.48 -39.09 -5.13
N PRO A 643 29.11 -38.59 -3.93
CA PRO A 643 28.49 -37.28 -3.81
C PRO A 643 29.54 -36.16 -3.69
N PRO A 644 29.60 -35.15 -4.57
CA PRO A 644 30.44 -33.98 -4.35
C PRO A 644 29.75 -33.03 -3.35
N ALA A 645 30.52 -32.55 -2.38
CA ALA A 645 30.13 -31.50 -1.46
C ALA A 645 29.93 -30.16 -2.21
N ILE A 646 28.71 -29.87 -2.65
CA ILE A 646 28.33 -28.57 -3.22
C ILE A 646 27.26 -27.92 -2.33
N SER A 647 27.56 -26.71 -1.86
CA SER A 647 26.63 -25.83 -1.16
C SER A 647 25.46 -25.42 -2.08
N GLY A 648 24.43 -26.27 -2.15
CA GLY A 648 23.45 -26.26 -3.23
C GLY A 648 22.41 -25.12 -3.28
N PRO A 649 21.67 -24.99 -4.41
CA PRO A 649 20.64 -23.98 -4.65
C PRO A 649 19.51 -23.94 -3.61
N ALA A 650 19.22 -25.08 -2.96
CA ALA A 650 18.18 -25.19 -1.95
C ALA A 650 18.49 -24.40 -0.67
N ARG A 651 19.75 -24.38 -0.24
CA ARG A 651 20.17 -23.59 0.92
C ARG A 651 20.02 -22.10 0.65
N ARG A 652 20.42 -21.64 -0.54
CA ARG A 652 20.29 -20.23 -0.96
C ARG A 652 18.83 -19.76 -0.99
N ARG A 653 17.92 -20.57 -1.53
CA ARG A 653 16.46 -20.27 -1.56
C ARG A 653 15.85 -20.18 -0.17
N ARG A 654 16.22 -21.08 0.75
CA ARG A 654 15.75 -21.04 2.15
C ARG A 654 16.29 -19.80 2.88
N THR A 655 17.56 -19.45 2.71
CA THR A 655 18.12 -18.20 3.26
C THR A 655 17.38 -16.98 2.72
N PHE A 656 17.09 -16.95 1.42
CA PHE A 656 16.33 -15.86 0.82
C PHE A 656 14.93 -15.72 1.42
N LEU A 657 14.21 -16.82 1.64
CA LEU A 657 12.91 -16.80 2.33
C LEU A 657 13.00 -16.26 3.77
N VAL A 658 14.05 -16.62 4.52
CA VAL A 658 14.27 -16.12 5.88
C VAL A 658 14.51 -14.61 5.88
N VAL A 659 15.33 -14.11 4.95
CA VAL A 659 15.56 -12.67 4.78
C VAL A 659 14.27 -11.95 4.37
N ALA A 660 13.47 -12.56 3.48
CA ALA A 660 12.18 -12.00 3.10
C ALA A 660 11.19 -11.91 4.27
N VAL A 661 11.16 -12.91 5.17
CA VAL A 661 10.37 -12.86 6.41
C VAL A 661 10.79 -11.67 7.29
N PHE A 662 12.10 -11.46 7.47
CA PHE A 662 12.62 -10.32 8.24
C PHE A 662 12.10 -8.98 7.69
N PHE A 663 12.30 -8.71 6.40
CA PHE A 663 11.85 -7.46 5.79
C PHE A 663 10.33 -7.33 5.74
N CYS A 664 9.60 -8.44 5.58
CA CYS A 664 8.14 -8.45 5.61
C CYS A 664 7.61 -7.94 6.96
N VAL A 665 8.12 -8.49 8.06
CA VAL A 665 7.69 -8.10 9.42
C VAL A 665 8.19 -6.69 9.75
N TRP A 666 9.47 -6.41 9.51
CA TRP A 666 10.07 -5.13 9.89
C TRP A 666 9.47 -3.95 9.14
N CYS A 667 9.36 -4.02 7.80
CA CYS A 667 8.82 -2.91 7.01
C CYS A 667 7.33 -2.66 7.29
N THR A 668 6.55 -3.71 7.59
CA THR A 668 5.14 -3.55 8.00
C THR A 668 5.06 -2.78 9.32
N LYS A 669 5.87 -3.14 10.33
CA LYS A 669 5.92 -2.40 11.60
C LYS A 669 6.43 -0.97 11.41
N LEU A 670 7.45 -0.74 10.58
CA LEU A 670 7.92 0.61 10.26
C LEU A 670 6.85 1.49 9.61
N ALA A 671 5.98 0.92 8.76
CA ALA A 671 4.87 1.65 8.16
C ALA A 671 3.83 2.09 9.22
N VAL A 672 3.58 1.24 10.21
CA VAL A 672 2.71 1.56 11.35
C VAL A 672 3.35 2.63 12.25
N ILE A 673 4.64 2.48 12.58
CA ILE A 673 5.40 3.46 13.37
C ILE A 673 5.42 4.84 12.69
N GLY A 674 5.66 4.89 11.39
CA GLY A 674 5.69 6.14 10.62
C GLY A 674 4.36 6.88 10.60
N ARG A 675 3.25 6.13 10.63
CA ARG A 675 1.89 6.71 10.55
C ARG A 675 1.27 7.03 11.90
N TYR A 676 1.51 6.22 12.93
CA TYR A 676 0.80 6.29 14.21
C TYR A 676 1.73 6.53 15.42
N GLY A 677 3.05 6.35 15.25
CA GLY A 677 4.03 6.53 16.33
C GLY A 677 4.42 7.98 16.57
N THR A 678 5.01 8.25 17.72
CA THR A 678 5.56 9.56 18.14
C THR A 678 7.03 9.43 18.49
N ASP A 679 7.79 10.52 18.40
CA ASP A 679 9.15 10.63 18.92
C ASP A 679 9.18 10.96 20.43
N LEU A 680 8.07 11.45 20.99
CA LEU A 680 7.91 11.75 22.41
C LEU A 680 7.83 10.47 23.26
N PRO A 681 8.62 10.34 24.34
CA PRO A 681 8.46 9.26 25.31
C PRO A 681 7.08 9.27 25.96
N VAL A 682 6.57 8.09 26.28
CA VAL A 682 5.23 7.96 26.88
C VAL A 682 5.24 6.99 28.06
N TRP A 683 4.37 7.28 29.01
CA TRP A 683 4.11 6.54 30.24
C TRP A 683 5.40 6.27 31.02
N ASP A 684 5.61 5.02 31.41
CA ASP A 684 6.70 4.58 32.26
C ASP A 684 8.10 4.91 31.73
N GLN A 685 8.24 5.27 30.45
CA GLN A 685 9.49 5.78 29.89
C GLN A 685 10.01 7.01 30.66
N TRP A 686 9.11 7.91 31.08
CA TRP A 686 9.46 9.12 31.83
C TRP A 686 10.14 8.82 33.14
N ALA A 687 9.55 7.92 33.94
CA ALA A 687 10.11 7.49 35.21
C ALA A 687 11.34 6.59 35.00
N LYS A 688 11.23 5.55 34.16
CA LYS A 688 12.26 4.52 34.12
C LYS A 688 13.47 4.86 33.26
N GLU A 689 13.27 5.41 32.07
CA GLU A 689 14.38 5.84 31.22
C GLU A 689 14.85 7.23 31.62
N GLY A 690 13.94 8.20 31.72
CA GLY A 690 14.28 9.58 32.04
C GLY A 690 14.93 9.72 33.41
N GLU A 691 14.15 9.56 34.47
CA GLU A 691 14.61 9.81 35.84
C GLU A 691 15.61 8.78 36.34
N LEU A 692 15.33 7.48 36.15
CA LEU A 692 16.08 6.43 36.82
C LEU A 692 17.26 5.90 36.01
N CYS A 693 17.42 6.29 34.74
CA CYS A 693 18.51 5.84 33.88
C CYS A 693 19.31 6.98 33.25
N TYR A 694 18.64 7.90 32.55
CA TYR A 694 19.32 8.94 31.77
C TYR A 694 19.83 10.07 32.66
N ALA A 695 19.02 10.55 33.62
CA ALA A 695 19.48 11.55 34.57
C ALA A 695 20.73 11.06 35.34
N PRO A 696 20.75 9.88 36.00
CA PRO A 696 21.95 9.34 36.64
C PRO A 696 23.15 9.17 35.71
N TRP A 697 22.92 8.79 34.45
CA TRP A 697 24.00 8.66 33.47
C TRP A 697 24.66 10.02 33.15
N PHE A 698 23.88 11.08 32.96
CA PHE A 698 24.42 12.39 32.62
C PHE A 698 24.85 13.22 33.85
N GLU A 699 24.22 13.02 35.00
CA GLU A 699 24.49 13.78 36.22
C GLU A 699 25.57 13.12 37.09
N ARG A 700 25.65 11.79 37.08
CA ARG A 700 26.54 11.01 37.98
C ARG A 700 27.44 10.00 37.25
N HIS A 701 27.35 9.89 35.92
CA HIS A 701 28.07 8.89 35.12
C HIS A 701 27.81 7.43 35.54
N GLU A 702 26.64 7.16 36.12
CA GLU A 702 26.26 5.83 36.57
C GLU A 702 25.70 4.99 35.42
N PHE A 703 26.33 3.85 35.14
CA PHE A 703 25.86 2.90 34.13
C PHE A 703 25.20 1.66 34.74
N TRP A 704 25.91 0.94 35.61
CA TRP A 704 25.50 -0.41 36.04
C TRP A 704 24.30 -0.42 36.98
N ALA A 705 24.29 0.44 38.01
CA ALA A 705 23.22 0.45 39.01
C ALA A 705 21.84 0.77 38.38
N PRO A 706 21.69 1.81 37.53
CA PRO A 706 20.43 2.09 36.84
C PRO A 706 19.86 0.95 36.00
N LEU A 707 20.72 0.21 35.28
CA LEU A 707 20.29 -0.89 34.41
C LEU A 707 19.62 -2.04 35.17
N PHE A 708 20.10 -2.34 36.37
CA PHE A 708 19.59 -3.44 37.20
C PHE A 708 18.60 -3.00 38.27
N LEU A 709 18.35 -1.69 38.39
CA LEU A 709 17.32 -1.16 39.27
C LEU A 709 15.96 -1.74 38.84
N PRO A 710 15.13 -2.24 39.77
CA PRO A 710 13.79 -2.68 39.43
C PRO A 710 12.92 -1.59 38.79
N HIS A 711 11.95 -2.02 37.99
CA HIS A 711 10.85 -1.24 37.48
C HIS A 711 9.59 -2.08 37.66
N SER A 712 8.78 -1.74 38.65
CA SER A 712 7.74 -2.65 39.16
C SER A 712 8.35 -4.02 39.51
N GLU A 713 7.70 -5.14 39.16
CA GLU A 713 8.22 -6.49 39.41
C GLU A 713 9.32 -6.94 38.44
N HIS A 714 9.93 -6.03 37.66
CA HIS A 714 10.83 -6.38 36.56
C HIS A 714 12.19 -5.72 36.65
N ARG A 715 13.21 -6.36 36.10
CA ARG A 715 14.45 -5.71 35.67
C ARG A 715 14.48 -5.81 34.14
N ILE A 716 14.75 -4.69 33.49
CA ILE A 716 14.69 -4.55 32.02
C ILE A 716 16.05 -4.11 31.46
N ALA A 717 17.13 -4.68 32.01
CA ALA A 717 18.50 -4.23 31.78
C ALA A 717 18.90 -4.21 30.29
N PRO A 718 18.61 -5.24 29.46
CA PRO A 718 18.93 -5.21 28.04
C PRO A 718 18.21 -4.10 27.27
N THR A 719 16.97 -3.80 27.66
CA THR A 719 16.18 -2.71 27.08
C THR A 719 16.80 -1.35 27.38
N LEU A 720 17.15 -1.10 28.64
CA LEU A 720 17.78 0.16 29.05
C LEU A 720 19.17 0.31 28.41
N ALA A 721 19.96 -0.76 28.33
CA ALA A 721 21.26 -0.74 27.67
C ALA A 721 21.13 -0.43 26.17
N LEU A 722 20.17 -1.05 25.48
CA LEU A 722 19.86 -0.75 24.08
C LEU A 722 19.45 0.71 23.93
N ASN A 723 18.50 1.18 24.74
CA ASN A 723 17.91 2.51 24.57
C ASN A 723 18.87 3.63 24.96
N LEU A 724 19.72 3.43 25.98
CA LEU A 724 20.85 4.31 26.28
C LEU A 724 21.87 4.33 25.13
N GLY A 725 22.17 3.17 24.54
CA GLY A 725 23.01 3.10 23.34
C GLY A 725 22.43 3.88 22.15
N LEU A 726 21.13 3.77 21.90
CA LEU A 726 20.44 4.51 20.84
C LEU A 726 20.42 6.02 21.10
N LEU A 727 20.22 6.43 22.35
CA LEU A 727 20.33 7.83 22.78
C LEU A 727 21.73 8.39 22.46
N ARG A 728 22.80 7.67 22.85
CA ARG A 728 24.19 8.06 22.58
C ARG A 728 24.51 8.11 21.08
N LEU A 729 24.07 7.10 20.31
CA LEU A 729 24.22 7.06 18.86
C LEU A 729 23.41 8.16 18.15
N GLY A 730 22.33 8.61 18.77
CA GLY A 730 21.47 9.71 18.34
C GLY A 730 21.95 11.08 18.81
N ALA A 731 23.24 11.25 19.12
CA ALA A 731 23.80 12.51 19.61
C ALA A 731 23.01 13.09 20.79
N ASP A 732 22.68 12.24 21.76
CA ASP A 732 21.93 12.59 22.97
C ASP A 732 20.50 13.09 22.72
N GLN A 733 19.87 12.64 21.64
CA GLN A 733 18.44 12.82 21.41
C GLN A 733 17.63 11.60 21.87
N TRP A 734 16.78 11.79 22.86
CA TRP A 734 15.84 10.78 23.34
C TRP A 734 14.63 10.73 22.40
N ASP A 735 14.72 9.87 21.40
CA ASP A 735 13.69 9.70 20.37
C ASP A 735 13.04 8.31 20.49
N ALA A 736 11.80 8.29 20.97
CA ALA A 736 11.04 7.06 21.15
C ALA A 736 10.74 6.35 19.82
N ARG A 737 10.68 7.07 18.69
CA ARG A 737 10.44 6.50 17.36
C ARG A 737 11.65 5.70 16.88
N VAL A 738 12.86 6.15 17.17
CA VAL A 738 14.11 5.40 16.94
C VAL A 738 14.08 4.09 17.72
N GLN A 739 13.75 4.16 19.01
CA GLN A 739 13.66 2.97 19.86
C GLN A 739 12.60 1.98 19.31
N CYS A 740 11.41 2.46 18.92
CA CYS A 740 10.37 1.64 18.28
C CYS A 740 10.86 0.95 17.00
N ALA A 741 11.57 1.67 16.13
CA ALA A 741 12.05 1.14 14.85
C ALA A 741 13.08 0.01 15.03
N VAL A 742 13.97 0.14 16.02
CA VAL A 742 14.97 -0.88 16.38
C VAL A 742 14.32 -2.05 17.11
N SER A 743 13.38 -1.78 18.03
CA SER A 743 12.59 -2.80 18.72
C SER A 743 11.80 -3.67 17.73
N ALA A 744 11.20 -3.07 16.71
CA ALA A 744 10.55 -3.79 15.63
C ALA A 744 11.50 -4.71 14.82
N ALA A 745 12.77 -4.31 14.65
CA ALA A 745 13.79 -5.14 14.01
C ALA A 745 14.11 -6.38 14.86
N LEU A 746 14.17 -6.25 16.20
CA LEU A 746 14.35 -7.39 17.11
C LEU A 746 13.23 -8.41 16.96
N HIS A 747 11.97 -7.96 16.86
CA HIS A 747 10.86 -8.87 16.62
C HIS A 747 10.96 -9.58 15.26
N ALA A 748 11.34 -8.85 14.21
CA ALA A 748 11.55 -9.41 12.89
C ALA A 748 12.70 -10.45 12.87
N LEU A 749 13.76 -10.26 13.65
CA LEU A 749 14.84 -11.23 13.82
C LEU A 749 14.33 -12.52 14.48
N ILE A 750 13.48 -12.42 15.50
CA ILE A 750 12.85 -13.59 16.15
C ILE A 750 11.99 -14.36 15.14
N ALA A 751 11.13 -13.66 14.39
CA ALA A 751 10.30 -14.25 13.34
C ALA A 751 11.15 -14.96 12.26
N ALA A 752 12.22 -14.32 11.79
CA ALA A 752 13.16 -14.89 10.84
C ALA A 752 13.90 -16.12 11.41
N GLY A 753 14.29 -16.08 12.68
CA GLY A 753 14.90 -17.19 13.41
C GLY A 753 13.97 -18.41 13.50
N LEU A 754 12.70 -18.19 13.85
CA LEU A 754 11.66 -19.22 13.88
C LEU A 754 11.38 -19.79 12.48
N ALA A 755 11.34 -18.94 11.45
CA ALA A 755 11.20 -19.38 10.06
C ALA A 755 12.39 -20.25 9.62
N ALA A 756 13.62 -19.84 9.95
CA ALA A 756 14.82 -20.62 9.68
C ALA A 756 14.81 -21.96 10.43
N TRP A 757 14.28 -21.99 11.65
CA TRP A 757 14.10 -23.21 12.43
C TRP A 757 13.06 -24.15 11.80
N ALA A 758 11.89 -23.62 11.39
CA ALA A 758 10.86 -24.38 10.68
C ALA A 758 11.41 -25.04 9.40
N LEU A 759 12.12 -24.26 8.57
CA LEU A 759 12.73 -24.72 7.32
C LEU A 759 13.83 -25.76 7.52
N ARG A 760 14.41 -25.85 8.72
CA ARG A 760 15.42 -26.87 9.08
C ARG A 760 14.81 -28.13 9.69
N ARG A 761 13.69 -28.03 10.40
CA ARG A 761 13.13 -29.13 11.22
C ARG A 761 11.91 -29.81 10.60
N LEU A 762 11.18 -29.10 9.74
CA LEU A 762 9.93 -29.57 9.15
C LEU A 762 10.10 -29.90 7.66
N PRO A 763 9.29 -30.83 7.11
CA PRO A 763 9.16 -31.02 5.68
C PRO A 763 8.71 -29.71 5.02
N THR A 764 9.16 -29.45 3.79
CA THR A 764 8.97 -28.16 3.11
C THR A 764 7.53 -27.64 3.14
N GLY A 765 6.52 -28.49 2.86
CA GLY A 765 5.12 -28.06 2.87
C GLY A 765 4.65 -27.52 4.22
N TRP A 766 4.97 -28.23 5.30
CA TRP A 766 4.64 -27.81 6.67
C TRP A 766 5.51 -26.66 7.14
N ALA A 767 6.78 -26.63 6.75
CA ALA A 767 7.67 -25.51 7.04
C ALA A 767 7.11 -24.21 6.45
N LEU A 768 6.61 -24.23 5.21
CA LEU A 768 6.01 -23.07 4.58
C LEU A 768 4.69 -22.64 5.23
N ALA A 769 3.85 -23.58 5.66
CA ALA A 769 2.62 -23.26 6.40
C ALA A 769 2.93 -22.58 7.74
N VAL A 770 3.93 -23.09 8.47
CA VAL A 770 4.40 -22.47 9.72
C VAL A 770 5.03 -21.11 9.46
N VAL A 771 5.85 -20.95 8.42
CA VAL A 771 6.40 -19.64 8.01
C VAL A 771 5.29 -18.64 7.66
N GLY A 772 4.26 -19.08 6.94
CA GLY A 772 3.08 -18.26 6.66
C GLY A 772 2.36 -17.84 7.93
N THR A 773 2.21 -18.76 8.90
CA THR A 773 1.60 -18.47 10.21
C THR A 773 2.44 -17.47 11.00
N ILE A 774 3.77 -17.61 11.02
CA ILE A 774 4.69 -16.67 11.67
C ILE A 774 4.48 -15.26 11.10
N VAL A 775 4.48 -15.09 9.77
CA VAL A 775 4.24 -13.78 9.16
C VAL A 775 2.84 -13.27 9.48
N LEU A 776 1.82 -14.12 9.39
CA LEU A 776 0.43 -13.78 9.67
C LEU A 776 0.22 -13.22 11.08
N VAL A 777 0.90 -13.76 12.10
CA VAL A 777 0.71 -13.34 13.49
C VAL A 777 1.68 -12.26 13.96
N THR A 778 2.80 -12.04 13.27
CA THR A 778 3.86 -11.09 13.69
C THR A 778 3.95 -9.82 12.86
N ALA A 779 3.49 -9.83 11.61
CA ALA A 779 3.51 -8.66 10.73
C ALA A 779 2.37 -7.67 11.03
N PRO A 780 1.11 -8.10 11.25
CA PRO A 780 0.05 -7.18 11.64
C PRO A 780 0.32 -6.55 13.02
N PRO A 781 -0.05 -5.26 13.22
CA PRO A 781 0.24 -4.55 14.47
C PRO A 781 -0.78 -4.87 15.57
N ILE A 782 -1.19 -6.12 15.74
CA ILE A 782 -2.21 -6.48 16.76
C ILE A 782 -1.69 -6.09 18.15
N ALA A 783 -0.44 -6.44 18.49
CA ALA A 783 0.23 -5.98 19.71
C ALA A 783 0.84 -4.57 19.53
N TRP A 784 0.03 -3.57 19.15
CA TRP A 784 0.52 -2.24 18.78
C TRP A 784 1.27 -1.52 19.91
N GLU A 785 0.97 -1.80 21.18
CA GLU A 785 1.73 -1.24 22.31
C GLU A 785 3.23 -1.54 22.19
N ASN A 786 3.62 -2.77 21.83
CA ASN A 786 5.03 -3.12 21.63
C ASN A 786 5.63 -2.55 20.34
N VAL A 787 4.80 -1.97 19.47
CA VAL A 787 5.21 -1.34 18.21
C VAL A 787 5.38 0.17 18.39
N LEU A 788 4.54 0.81 19.21
CA LEU A 788 4.47 2.27 19.34
C LEU A 788 5.07 2.84 20.63
N LEU A 789 5.45 2.01 21.60
CA LEU A 789 6.07 2.44 22.85
C LEU A 789 7.57 2.13 22.82
N GLY A 790 8.41 3.16 23.00
CA GLY A 790 9.85 3.11 22.70
C GLY A 790 10.64 2.12 23.59
N PHE A 791 10.23 1.94 24.84
CA PHE A 791 10.92 1.05 25.77
C PHE A 791 10.36 -0.38 25.83
N GLN A 792 9.45 -0.81 24.95
CA GLN A 792 8.85 -2.16 25.04
C GLN A 792 9.72 -3.31 24.52
N SER A 793 11.01 -3.09 24.24
CA SER A 793 11.91 -4.14 23.73
C SER A 793 12.11 -5.30 24.71
N GLN A 794 11.76 -5.14 25.99
CA GLN A 794 11.83 -6.20 27.00
C GLN A 794 11.04 -7.46 26.61
N PHE A 795 9.88 -7.30 25.94
CA PHE A 795 9.08 -8.43 25.49
C PHE A 795 9.81 -9.23 24.41
N TYR A 796 10.49 -8.55 23.47
CA TYR A 796 11.25 -9.20 22.42
C TYR A 796 12.52 -9.85 22.98
N PHE A 797 13.22 -9.22 23.92
CA PHE A 797 14.35 -9.85 24.60
C PHE A 797 13.93 -11.07 25.41
N LEU A 798 12.84 -10.97 26.18
CA LEU A 798 12.24 -12.10 26.90
C LEU A 798 11.98 -13.29 25.97
N ILE A 799 11.29 -13.07 24.85
CA ILE A 799 10.97 -14.13 23.87
C ILE A 799 12.27 -14.69 23.25
N GLY A 800 13.12 -13.83 22.71
CA GLY A 800 14.33 -14.23 21.98
C GLY A 800 15.29 -15.03 22.85
N PHE A 801 15.60 -14.53 24.06
CA PHE A 801 16.50 -15.22 24.98
C PHE A 801 15.88 -16.48 25.58
N THR A 802 14.56 -16.51 25.81
CA THR A 802 13.89 -17.76 26.20
C THR A 802 14.01 -18.85 25.14
N LEU A 803 13.79 -18.51 23.86
CA LEU A 803 13.92 -19.47 22.76
C LEU A 803 15.37 -19.98 22.62
N LEU A 804 16.35 -19.10 22.83
CA LEU A 804 17.77 -19.48 22.87
C LEU A 804 18.09 -20.38 24.08
N ALA A 805 17.53 -20.09 25.25
CA ALA A 805 17.69 -20.91 26.45
C ALA A 805 17.13 -22.32 26.25
N LEU A 806 15.89 -22.44 25.77
CA LEU A 806 15.27 -23.73 25.45
C LEU A 806 16.11 -24.50 24.44
N GLY A 807 16.52 -23.86 23.33
CA GLY A 807 17.30 -24.50 22.27
C GLY A 807 18.71 -24.92 22.69
N GLY A 808 19.38 -24.13 23.53
CA GLY A 808 20.72 -24.39 24.03
C GLY A 808 20.74 -25.46 25.13
N VAL A 809 19.89 -25.30 26.16
CA VAL A 809 19.88 -26.16 27.35
C VAL A 809 19.27 -27.54 27.05
N LEU A 810 18.14 -27.61 26.33
CA LEU A 810 17.50 -28.90 26.01
C LEU A 810 18.10 -29.59 24.79
N GLY A 811 18.85 -28.85 23.95
CA GLY A 811 19.38 -29.33 22.69
C GLY A 811 20.86 -29.74 22.71
N ALA A 812 21.58 -29.51 23.81
CA ALA A 812 23.02 -29.77 23.91
C ALA A 812 23.41 -30.43 25.25
N PRO A 813 24.55 -31.15 25.32
CA PRO A 813 25.08 -31.72 26.55
C PRO A 813 25.41 -30.63 27.58
N ALA A 814 25.18 -30.92 28.86
CA ALA A 814 25.59 -30.09 29.98
C ALA A 814 27.10 -29.80 29.91
N GLY A 815 27.50 -28.56 30.20
CA GLY A 815 28.89 -28.10 30.11
C GLY A 815 29.40 -27.77 28.71
N SER A 816 28.65 -28.07 27.64
CA SER A 816 29.04 -27.64 26.29
C SER A 816 28.83 -26.13 26.09
N TRP A 817 29.58 -25.50 25.18
CA TRP A 817 29.44 -24.06 24.90
C TRP A 817 28.01 -23.65 24.52
N ARG A 818 27.26 -24.54 23.82
CA ARG A 818 25.85 -24.30 23.45
C ARG A 818 24.91 -24.37 24.64
N TRP A 819 25.20 -25.25 25.59
CA TRP A 819 24.45 -25.37 26.83
C TRP A 819 24.75 -24.18 27.74
N CYS A 820 26.02 -23.80 27.91
CA CYS A 820 26.41 -22.61 28.67
C CYS A 820 25.82 -21.32 28.08
N GLY A 821 25.82 -21.18 26.75
CA GLY A 821 25.13 -20.08 26.06
C GLY A 821 23.62 -20.07 26.29
N GLY A 822 22.98 -21.24 26.41
CA GLY A 822 21.58 -21.38 26.78
C GLY A 822 21.30 -20.97 28.24
N VAL A 823 22.17 -21.34 29.17
CA VAL A 823 22.09 -20.90 30.58
C VAL A 823 22.26 -19.38 30.68
N ALA A 824 23.24 -18.80 29.99
CA ALA A 824 23.42 -17.36 29.91
C ALA A 824 22.17 -16.66 29.35
N ALA A 825 21.58 -17.20 28.28
CA ALA A 825 20.33 -16.68 27.73
C ALA A 825 19.17 -16.75 28.74
N ALA A 826 19.07 -17.80 29.57
CA ALA A 826 18.04 -17.88 30.62
C ALA A 826 18.20 -16.78 31.68
N VAL A 827 19.45 -16.47 32.07
CA VAL A 827 19.76 -15.36 32.98
C VAL A 827 19.38 -14.02 32.35
N VAL A 828 19.79 -13.79 31.09
CA VAL A 828 19.48 -12.55 30.37
C VAL A 828 17.97 -12.39 30.18
N ALA A 829 17.21 -13.47 29.93
CA ALA A 829 15.76 -13.43 29.90
C ALA A 829 15.16 -12.97 31.25
N GLY A 830 15.69 -13.45 32.37
CA GLY A 830 15.28 -13.05 33.73
C GLY A 830 15.52 -11.58 34.07
N VAL A 831 16.58 -10.98 33.51
CA VAL A 831 16.85 -9.53 33.63
C VAL A 831 16.33 -8.70 32.46
N SER A 832 15.61 -9.33 31.52
CA SER A 832 14.78 -8.65 30.52
C SER A 832 13.36 -8.45 31.04
N MET A 833 12.83 -9.42 31.80
CA MET A 833 11.57 -9.34 32.51
C MET A 833 11.58 -10.39 33.63
N GLY A 834 11.02 -10.09 34.80
CA GLY A 834 11.07 -11.01 35.95
C GLY A 834 10.50 -12.40 35.66
N SER A 835 9.52 -12.48 34.76
CA SER A 835 8.92 -13.75 34.31
C SER A 835 9.81 -14.58 33.38
N GLY A 836 10.97 -14.08 32.95
CA GLY A 836 11.91 -14.82 32.08
C GLY A 836 12.44 -16.10 32.72
N LEU A 837 12.55 -16.13 34.05
CA LEU A 837 13.01 -17.32 34.78
C LEU A 837 11.95 -18.44 34.85
N LEU A 838 10.71 -18.18 34.42
CA LEU A 838 9.70 -19.23 34.23
C LEU A 838 10.09 -20.26 33.15
N VAL A 839 11.12 -19.98 32.33
CA VAL A 839 11.71 -20.97 31.39
C VAL A 839 12.31 -22.19 32.11
N THR A 840 12.70 -22.05 33.37
CA THR A 840 13.32 -23.12 34.17
C THR A 840 12.38 -24.29 34.41
N ALA A 841 11.08 -24.05 34.62
CA ALA A 841 10.10 -25.09 34.87
C ALA A 841 9.90 -26.05 33.67
N PRO A 842 9.66 -25.56 32.44
CA PRO A 842 9.65 -26.41 31.25
C PRO A 842 10.97 -27.17 31.02
N ILE A 843 12.12 -26.55 31.30
CA ILE A 843 13.43 -27.20 31.16
C ILE A 843 13.56 -28.37 32.14
N ALA A 844 13.27 -28.14 33.42
CA ALA A 844 13.35 -29.15 34.47
C ALA A 844 12.38 -30.31 34.20
N LEU A 845 11.13 -30.00 33.82
CA LEU A 845 10.12 -31.02 33.53
C LEU A 845 10.54 -31.92 32.37
N LEU A 846 11.00 -31.36 31.24
CA LEU A 846 11.42 -32.19 30.11
C LEU A 846 12.72 -32.96 30.38
N ALA A 847 13.67 -32.38 31.11
CA ALA A 847 14.87 -33.10 31.54
C ALA A 847 14.49 -34.29 32.46
N ALA A 848 13.52 -34.12 33.36
CA ALA A 848 13.01 -35.19 34.23
C ALA A 848 12.26 -36.28 33.45
N LEU A 849 11.42 -35.91 32.48
CA LEU A 849 10.74 -36.88 31.61
C LEU A 849 11.73 -37.72 30.79
N ARG A 850 12.86 -37.15 30.37
CA ARG A 850 13.94 -37.90 29.70
C ARG A 850 14.63 -38.92 30.62
N LEU A 851 14.66 -38.70 31.93
CA LEU A 851 15.22 -39.67 32.89
C LEU A 851 14.38 -40.95 33.02
N ARG A 852 13.07 -40.87 32.76
CA ARG A 852 12.14 -42.01 32.79
C ARG A 852 12.27 -42.95 31.59
N GLN A 853 13.05 -42.60 30.57
CA GLN A 853 13.23 -43.43 29.37
C GLN A 853 14.25 -44.58 29.61
N PRO A 854 13.92 -45.84 29.25
CA PRO A 854 14.76 -47.01 29.51
C PRO A 854 16.14 -46.88 28.85
N THR A 855 17.17 -47.37 29.54
CA THR A 855 18.60 -47.21 29.18
C THR A 855 19.00 -47.90 27.87
N ASN A 856 18.24 -48.90 27.40
CA ASN A 856 18.50 -49.67 26.18
C ASN A 856 17.91 -49.05 24.90
N ALA A 857 17.07 -48.02 25.00
CA ALA A 857 16.69 -47.23 23.83
C ALA A 857 17.89 -46.39 23.41
N ALA A 858 18.36 -46.51 22.16
CA ALA A 858 19.54 -45.83 21.62
C ALA A 858 19.58 -44.33 21.98
N ARG A 859 20.16 -44.01 23.14
CA ARG A 859 20.34 -42.63 23.57
C ARG A 859 21.39 -42.03 22.64
N PRO A 860 21.20 -40.82 22.10
CA PRO A 860 22.35 -40.11 21.57
C PRO A 860 23.38 -40.03 22.70
N ARG A 861 24.58 -40.61 22.50
CA ARG A 861 25.72 -40.63 23.47
C ARG A 861 26.02 -39.26 24.11
N ARG A 862 25.45 -38.18 23.57
CA ARG A 862 25.58 -36.77 23.95
C ARG A 862 24.59 -36.28 25.04
N LEU A 863 23.48 -36.96 25.36
CA LEU A 863 22.47 -36.48 26.35
C LEU A 863 22.17 -37.54 27.43
N GLY A 864 23.19 -37.96 28.16
CA GLY A 864 23.10 -39.00 29.20
C GLY A 864 22.37 -38.57 30.49
N ARG A 865 22.15 -39.52 31.41
CA ARG A 865 21.52 -39.28 32.72
C ARG A 865 22.18 -38.13 33.49
N ALA A 866 23.52 -38.11 33.56
CA ALA A 866 24.29 -37.06 34.23
C ALA A 866 24.01 -35.66 33.65
N SER A 867 23.91 -35.54 32.32
CA SER A 867 23.60 -34.26 31.66
C SER A 867 22.18 -33.75 31.97
N ASN A 868 21.19 -34.65 32.07
CA ASN A 868 19.82 -34.28 32.43
C ASN A 868 19.72 -33.90 33.92
N LEU A 869 20.41 -34.63 34.81
CA LEU A 869 20.50 -34.28 36.24
C LEU A 869 21.16 -32.91 36.44
N ALA A 870 22.28 -32.65 35.76
CA ALA A 870 22.92 -31.34 35.77
C ALA A 870 21.98 -30.24 35.28
N THR A 871 21.23 -30.50 34.21
CA THR A 871 20.24 -29.53 33.69
C THR A 871 19.11 -29.25 34.68
N ILE A 872 18.61 -30.28 35.38
CA ILE A 872 17.60 -30.11 36.44
C ILE A 872 18.17 -29.28 37.60
N ALA A 873 19.36 -29.63 38.09
CA ALA A 873 20.02 -28.90 39.16
C ALA A 873 20.22 -27.43 38.80
N THR A 874 20.73 -27.14 37.59
CA THR A 874 20.87 -25.76 37.10
C THR A 874 19.53 -25.05 37.00
N ALA A 875 18.47 -25.70 36.51
CA ALA A 875 17.14 -25.10 36.43
C ALA A 875 16.58 -24.76 37.83
N VAL A 876 16.78 -25.63 38.82
CA VAL A 876 16.38 -25.38 40.22
C VAL A 876 17.15 -24.20 40.81
N VAL A 877 18.46 -24.14 40.61
CA VAL A 877 19.30 -23.01 41.07
C VAL A 877 18.83 -21.71 40.43
N LEU A 878 18.61 -21.68 39.12
CA LEU A 878 18.11 -20.48 38.43
C LEU A 878 16.71 -20.06 38.90
N ALA A 879 15.83 -21.03 39.19
CA ALA A 879 14.51 -20.75 39.75
C ALA A 879 14.61 -20.17 41.16
N ALA A 880 15.51 -20.69 42.01
CA ALA A 880 15.76 -20.18 43.35
C ALA A 880 16.35 -18.76 43.31
N ILE A 881 17.31 -18.50 42.42
CA ILE A 881 17.84 -17.16 42.16
C ILE A 881 16.70 -16.22 41.73
N GLY A 882 15.84 -16.65 40.81
CA GLY A 882 14.70 -15.85 40.37
C GLY A 882 13.73 -15.52 41.47
N TRP A 883 13.41 -16.49 42.32
CA TRP A 883 12.56 -16.30 43.48
C TRP A 883 13.17 -15.34 44.49
N TRP A 884 14.48 -15.48 44.78
CA TRP A 884 15.18 -14.65 45.75
C TRP A 884 15.31 -13.19 45.29
N PHE A 885 15.63 -12.98 44.01
CA PHE A 885 15.84 -11.65 43.46
C PHE A 885 14.55 -10.97 42.96
N ARG A 886 13.38 -11.61 43.08
CA ARG A 886 12.11 -11.03 42.59
C ARG A 886 11.79 -9.71 43.32
N PRO A 887 11.64 -8.58 42.61
CA PRO A 887 11.18 -7.34 43.23
C PRO A 887 9.72 -7.48 43.66
N GLN A 888 9.37 -6.92 44.81
CA GLN A 888 7.97 -6.80 45.25
C GLN A 888 7.46 -5.40 44.88
N ALA A 889 6.25 -5.34 44.33
CA ALA A 889 5.55 -4.09 44.05
C ALA A 889 4.22 -4.08 44.83
N PRO A 890 4.22 -3.69 46.13
CA PRO A 890 3.03 -3.77 46.97
C PRO A 890 1.82 -3.03 46.41
N TRP A 891 2.04 -1.94 45.67
CA TRP A 891 0.99 -1.15 45.00
C TRP A 891 0.30 -1.89 43.83
N HIS A 892 0.83 -3.03 43.37
CA HIS A 892 0.14 -3.90 42.39
C HIS A 892 -0.77 -4.94 43.03
N THR A 893 -0.80 -5.07 44.37
CA THR A 893 -1.69 -6.00 45.09
C THR A 893 -3.17 -5.88 44.66
N PRO A 894 -3.74 -4.68 44.45
CA PRO A 894 -5.12 -4.54 43.97
C PRO A 894 -5.36 -5.05 42.53
N LEU A 895 -4.30 -5.24 41.74
CA LEU A 895 -4.39 -5.74 40.37
C LEU A 895 -4.33 -7.28 40.32
N HIS A 896 -3.89 -7.92 41.41
CA HIS A 896 -3.81 -9.36 41.50
C HIS A 896 -5.20 -9.99 41.51
N ALA A 897 -5.32 -11.22 40.99
CA ALA A 897 -6.55 -11.99 41.10
C ALA A 897 -6.87 -12.29 42.58
N HIS A 898 -8.09 -12.00 43.01
CA HIS A 898 -8.57 -12.27 44.36
C HIS A 898 -9.19 -13.66 44.49
N SER A 899 -9.47 -14.32 43.36
CA SER A 899 -9.99 -15.67 43.32
C SER A 899 -9.42 -16.49 42.16
N PHE A 900 -9.51 -17.82 42.27
CA PHE A 900 -9.18 -18.73 41.17
C PHE A 900 -10.06 -18.49 39.94
N ALA A 901 -11.34 -18.14 40.12
CA ALA A 901 -12.27 -17.90 39.03
C ALA A 901 -11.84 -16.68 38.19
N GLU A 902 -11.45 -15.58 38.84
CA GLU A 902 -10.90 -14.40 38.15
C GLU A 902 -9.65 -14.73 37.36
N ALA A 903 -8.70 -15.45 37.97
CA ALA A 903 -7.49 -15.89 37.31
C ALA A 903 -7.79 -16.82 36.12
N ALA A 904 -8.74 -17.75 36.26
CA ALA A 904 -9.13 -18.68 35.20
C ALA A 904 -9.81 -17.98 34.02
N VAL A 905 -10.71 -17.02 34.27
CA VAL A 905 -11.38 -16.23 33.21
C VAL A 905 -10.35 -15.39 32.47
N TYR A 906 -9.45 -14.71 33.19
CA TYR A 906 -8.39 -13.92 32.57
C TYR A 906 -7.44 -14.80 31.74
N ALA A 907 -7.09 -16.00 32.25
CA ALA A 907 -6.29 -16.97 31.51
C ALA A 907 -6.95 -17.41 30.20
N LEU A 908 -8.26 -17.71 30.22
CA LEU A 908 -9.00 -18.04 29.00
C LEU A 908 -9.00 -16.88 28.00
N ARG A 909 -9.13 -15.64 28.45
CA ARG A 909 -9.01 -14.45 27.59
C ARG A 909 -7.61 -14.32 26.98
N CYS A 910 -6.54 -14.56 27.76
CA CYS A 910 -5.18 -14.58 27.21
C CYS A 910 -4.99 -15.67 26.16
N LEU A 911 -5.51 -16.88 26.43
CA LEU A 911 -5.40 -18.03 25.52
C LEU A 911 -6.27 -17.90 24.27
N SER A 912 -7.25 -16.99 24.25
CA SER A 912 -8.09 -16.68 23.08
C SER A 912 -7.49 -15.62 22.15
N TRP A 913 -6.25 -15.17 22.40
CA TRP A 913 -5.55 -14.25 21.51
C TRP A 913 -5.57 -14.73 20.05
N PRO A 914 -5.87 -13.86 19.06
CA PRO A 914 -5.93 -12.40 19.13
C PRO A 914 -7.30 -11.80 19.49
N LEU A 915 -8.29 -12.61 19.89
CA LEU A 915 -9.65 -12.17 20.19
C LEU A 915 -9.97 -12.33 21.68
N TYR A 916 -9.48 -11.41 22.50
CA TYR A 916 -9.63 -11.43 23.97
C TYR A 916 -11.09 -11.47 24.46
N GLY A 917 -12.03 -10.92 23.67
CA GLY A 917 -13.46 -10.91 24.00
C GLY A 917 -14.16 -12.26 23.88
N PHE A 918 -13.50 -13.29 23.33
CA PHE A 918 -14.10 -14.60 23.05
C PHE A 918 -13.33 -15.73 23.75
N PRO A 919 -13.39 -15.82 25.10
CA PRO A 919 -12.61 -16.78 25.89
C PRO A 919 -12.88 -18.24 25.53
N TRP A 920 -14.05 -18.56 24.97
CA TRP A 920 -14.41 -19.92 24.50
C TRP A 920 -13.54 -20.41 23.33
N LEU A 921 -12.81 -19.53 22.65
CA LEU A 921 -11.85 -19.90 21.59
C LEU A 921 -10.56 -20.52 22.13
N ALA A 922 -10.20 -20.27 23.39
CA ALA A 922 -8.97 -20.76 24.02
C ALA A 922 -8.74 -22.27 23.82
N PRO A 923 -9.69 -23.18 24.16
CA PRO A 923 -9.49 -24.61 23.96
C PRO A 923 -9.30 -24.99 22.49
N LEU A 924 -9.95 -24.30 21.55
CA LEU A 924 -9.83 -24.59 20.12
C LEU A 924 -8.46 -24.20 19.56
N LEU A 925 -7.94 -23.04 19.97
CA LEU A 925 -6.64 -22.53 19.50
C LEU A 925 -5.47 -23.36 20.04
N TRP A 926 -5.60 -23.90 21.25
CA TRP A 926 -4.56 -24.68 21.93
C TRP A 926 -4.66 -26.19 21.75
N LEU A 927 -5.75 -26.68 21.15
CA LEU A 927 -6.00 -28.11 20.93
C LEU A 927 -4.82 -28.84 20.26
N PRO A 928 -4.18 -28.32 19.19
CA PRO A 928 -3.05 -29.01 18.57
C PRO A 928 -1.87 -29.24 19.51
N TRP A 929 -1.52 -28.24 20.31
CA TRP A 929 -0.42 -28.34 21.26
C TRP A 929 -0.74 -29.32 22.38
N PHE A 930 -1.95 -29.28 22.96
CA PHE A 930 -2.36 -30.24 23.99
C PHE A 930 -2.33 -31.69 23.47
N VAL A 931 -2.81 -31.94 22.25
CA VAL A 931 -2.76 -33.28 21.64
C VAL A 931 -1.31 -33.77 21.47
N LEU A 932 -0.39 -32.89 21.07
CA LEU A 932 1.04 -33.23 20.97
C LEU A 932 1.65 -33.50 22.36
N ALA A 933 1.37 -32.66 23.35
CA ALA A 933 1.90 -32.79 24.71
C ALA A 933 1.40 -34.08 25.38
N THR A 934 0.10 -34.37 25.30
CA THR A 934 -0.49 -35.60 25.85
C THR A 934 0.09 -36.85 25.18
N ARG A 935 0.27 -36.84 23.86
CA ARG A 935 0.94 -37.95 23.16
C ARG A 935 2.37 -38.17 23.64
N ARG A 936 3.09 -37.09 23.93
CA ARG A 936 4.45 -37.15 24.47
C ARG A 936 4.52 -37.67 25.90
N LEU A 937 3.48 -37.43 26.70
CA LEU A 937 3.39 -37.90 28.09
C LEU A 937 2.93 -39.36 28.20
N ILE A 938 1.94 -39.79 27.40
CA ILE A 938 1.29 -41.11 27.51
C ILE A 938 2.07 -42.22 26.78
N SER A 939 2.72 -41.92 25.64
CA SER A 939 3.42 -42.92 24.82
C SER A 939 4.92 -42.58 24.72
N PRO A 940 5.75 -42.97 25.70
CA PRO A 940 7.20 -42.86 25.59
C PRO A 940 7.74 -43.86 24.55
N PHE A 941 7.64 -43.49 23.26
CA PHE A 941 8.47 -43.95 22.13
C PHE A 941 8.94 -45.42 22.16
N THR A 942 8.11 -46.36 21.69
CA THR A 942 8.58 -47.70 21.28
C THR A 942 8.64 -47.90 19.76
N ARG A 943 8.17 -46.96 18.91
CA ARG A 943 8.13 -47.16 17.44
C ARG A 943 8.28 -45.91 16.55
N GLU A 944 9.22 -44.99 16.81
CA GLU A 944 9.56 -43.95 15.80
C GLU A 944 11.08 -43.86 15.52
N PRO A 945 11.59 -44.33 14.35
CA PRO A 945 13.03 -44.46 14.08
C PRO A 945 13.79 -43.18 13.64
N ARG A 946 13.26 -41.96 13.83
CA ARG A 946 13.95 -40.73 13.32
C ARG A 946 14.39 -39.79 14.44
N HIS A 947 15.64 -39.96 14.86
CA HIS A 947 16.38 -39.22 15.92
C HIS A 947 16.13 -37.69 16.03
N GLY A 948 15.86 -36.97 14.93
CA GLY A 948 15.67 -35.51 14.93
C GLY A 948 14.25 -35.00 15.27
N ALA A 949 13.22 -35.85 15.18
CA ALA A 949 11.83 -35.46 15.43
C ALA A 949 11.51 -35.35 16.94
N SER A 950 12.21 -36.11 17.79
CA SER A 950 12.01 -36.11 19.24
C SER A 950 12.39 -34.78 19.89
N VAL A 951 13.59 -34.27 19.61
CA VAL A 951 14.07 -32.98 20.16
C VAL A 951 13.23 -31.79 19.70
N THR A 952 12.72 -31.84 18.46
CA THR A 952 11.87 -30.75 17.95
C THR A 952 10.53 -30.71 18.69
N ALA A 953 9.92 -31.87 18.94
CA ALA A 953 8.69 -31.95 19.72
C ALA A 953 8.89 -31.53 21.17
N ASP A 954 10.00 -31.93 21.81
CA ASP A 954 10.37 -31.48 23.15
C ASP A 954 10.45 -29.95 23.21
N LEU A 955 11.12 -29.30 22.25
CA LEU A 955 11.20 -27.83 22.22
C LEU A 955 9.83 -27.17 22.01
N VAL A 956 8.95 -27.75 21.20
CA VAL A 956 7.58 -27.24 21.01
C VAL A 956 6.75 -27.38 22.29
N VAL A 957 6.86 -28.50 22.99
CA VAL A 957 6.20 -28.72 24.28
C VAL A 957 6.76 -27.77 25.33
N ALA A 958 8.09 -27.65 25.46
CA ALA A 958 8.69 -26.72 26.41
C ALA A 958 8.30 -25.27 26.16
N GLY A 959 8.27 -24.84 24.89
CA GLY A 959 7.83 -23.51 24.51
C GLY A 959 6.36 -23.25 24.87
N GLY A 960 5.47 -24.23 24.68
CA GLY A 960 4.06 -24.05 25.02
C GLY A 960 3.82 -24.03 26.53
N LEU A 961 4.53 -24.88 27.28
CA LEU A 961 4.54 -24.82 28.74
C LEU A 961 5.04 -23.47 29.26
N TRP A 962 6.06 -22.90 28.61
CA TRP A 962 6.53 -21.55 28.94
C TRP A 962 5.45 -20.50 28.69
N VAL A 963 4.78 -20.52 27.54
CA VAL A 963 3.67 -19.58 27.25
C VAL A 963 2.54 -19.76 28.28
N LEU A 964 2.17 -21.00 28.64
CA LEU A 964 1.16 -21.26 29.67
C LEU A 964 1.61 -20.74 31.04
N ALA A 965 2.89 -20.85 31.38
CA ALA A 965 3.44 -20.26 32.61
C ALA A 965 3.38 -18.73 32.59
N GLN A 966 3.65 -18.08 31.44
CA GLN A 966 3.44 -16.64 31.28
C GLN A 966 1.97 -16.25 31.46
N VAL A 967 1.05 -17.03 30.87
CA VAL A 967 -0.40 -16.84 31.02
C VAL A 967 -0.81 -16.98 32.49
N ALA A 968 -0.33 -18.00 33.21
CA ALA A 968 -0.62 -18.18 34.62
C ALA A 968 -0.10 -17.00 35.46
N ALA A 969 1.14 -16.56 35.20
CA ALA A 969 1.74 -15.44 35.91
C ALA A 969 0.97 -14.12 35.68
N VAL A 970 0.61 -13.79 34.43
CA VAL A 970 -0.14 -12.56 34.13
C VAL A 970 -1.58 -12.64 34.64
N SER A 971 -2.20 -13.82 34.61
CA SER A 971 -3.58 -13.99 35.11
C SER A 971 -3.65 -13.84 36.61
N PHE A 972 -2.61 -14.28 37.34
CA PHE A 972 -2.47 -13.97 38.75
C PHE A 972 -2.19 -12.48 38.97
N ALA A 973 -1.24 -11.89 38.24
CA ALA A 973 -0.79 -10.51 38.48
C ALA A 973 -1.75 -9.41 38.01
N ARG A 974 -2.70 -9.73 37.10
CA ARG A 974 -3.60 -8.75 36.45
C ARG A 974 -5.08 -9.18 36.42
N GLY A 975 -5.44 -10.27 37.10
CA GLY A 975 -6.80 -10.82 37.07
C GLY A 975 -7.82 -10.04 37.90
N GLY A 976 -7.39 -9.18 38.83
CA GLY A 976 -8.29 -8.39 39.68
C GLY A 976 -9.14 -7.42 38.86
N GLY A 977 -10.46 -7.40 39.08
CA GLY A 977 -11.38 -6.44 38.44
C GLY A 977 -11.90 -6.79 37.04
N SER A 978 -11.59 -7.99 36.50
CA SER A 978 -12.19 -8.56 35.27
C SER A 978 -12.08 -7.76 33.95
N SER A 979 -11.02 -6.98 33.76
CA SER A 979 -10.74 -6.27 32.49
C SER A 979 -10.18 -7.20 31.39
N LEU A 980 -10.10 -6.69 30.15
CA LEU A 980 -9.44 -7.41 29.04
C LEU A 980 -7.91 -7.37 29.21
N PRO A 981 -7.17 -8.42 28.79
CA PRO A 981 -5.71 -8.40 28.84
C PRO A 981 -5.09 -7.25 28.05
N GLY A 982 -4.06 -6.63 28.61
CA GLY A 982 -3.29 -5.58 27.92
C GLY A 982 -2.69 -6.09 26.62
N ILE A 983 -2.79 -5.30 25.55
CA ILE A 983 -2.46 -5.78 24.20
C ILE A 983 -0.95 -6.03 23.99
N ARG A 984 -0.10 -5.43 24.84
CA ARG A 984 1.35 -5.69 24.94
C ARG A 984 1.72 -7.15 25.24
N TYR A 985 0.84 -7.91 25.88
CA TYR A 985 1.11 -9.35 26.11
C TYR A 985 0.92 -10.19 24.85
N GLY A 986 0.30 -9.63 23.80
CA GLY A 986 -0.06 -10.33 22.58
C GLY A 986 1.10 -10.99 21.85
N ASP A 987 2.29 -10.38 21.81
CA ASP A 987 3.46 -11.00 21.15
C ASP A 987 3.95 -12.27 21.87
N VAL A 988 3.77 -12.38 23.19
CA VAL A 988 4.05 -13.61 23.95
C VAL A 988 3.02 -14.70 23.59
N PHE A 989 1.75 -14.33 23.49
CA PHE A 989 0.67 -15.25 23.13
C PHE A 989 0.73 -15.69 21.66
N ALA A 990 1.22 -14.83 20.76
CA ALA A 990 1.47 -15.13 19.37
C ALA A 990 2.50 -16.28 19.21
N VAL A 991 3.49 -16.38 20.10
CA VAL A 991 4.40 -17.54 20.15
C VAL A 991 3.61 -18.84 20.39
N GLY A 992 2.57 -18.81 21.22
CA GLY A 992 1.66 -19.93 21.43
C GLY A 992 0.96 -20.38 20.14
N VAL A 993 0.47 -19.45 19.32
CA VAL A 993 -0.13 -19.75 18.01
C VAL A 993 0.90 -20.38 17.06
N VAL A 994 2.12 -19.83 17.02
CA VAL A 994 3.23 -20.41 16.22
C VAL A 994 3.55 -21.83 16.67
N LEU A 995 3.61 -22.08 17.97
CA LEU A 995 3.88 -23.41 18.54
C LEU A 995 2.75 -24.41 18.23
N ASN A 996 1.50 -23.97 18.20
CA ASN A 996 0.37 -24.78 17.76
C ASN A 996 0.49 -25.16 16.27
N ALA A 997 0.97 -24.26 15.40
CA ALA A 997 1.26 -24.59 14.00
C ALA A 997 2.40 -25.62 13.87
N PHE A 998 3.45 -25.51 14.70
CA PHE A 998 4.48 -26.55 14.79
C PHE A 998 3.91 -27.88 15.30
N ALA A 999 2.99 -27.84 16.27
CA ALA A 999 2.36 -29.03 16.80
C ALA A 999 1.52 -29.76 15.74
N LEU A 1000 0.72 -29.02 14.96
CA LEU A 1000 0.01 -29.57 13.79
C LEU A 1000 0.97 -30.25 12.80
N ALA A 1001 2.07 -29.57 12.47
CA ALA A 1001 3.08 -30.11 11.55
C ALA A 1001 3.73 -31.41 12.07
N LEU A 1002 3.94 -31.54 13.39
CA LEU A 1002 4.50 -32.74 13.99
C LEU A 1002 3.45 -33.86 14.11
N LEU A 1003 2.21 -33.55 14.50
CA LEU A 1003 1.11 -34.52 14.57
C LEU A 1003 0.76 -35.10 13.20
N ALA A 1004 0.81 -34.29 12.16
CA ALA A 1004 0.58 -34.72 10.79
C ALA A 1004 1.66 -35.69 10.25
N ARG A 1005 2.87 -35.70 10.86
CA ARG A 1005 3.96 -36.60 10.48
C ARG A 1005 3.89 -37.98 11.13
N SER A 1006 3.08 -38.16 12.18
CA SER A 1006 2.97 -39.43 12.88
C SER A 1006 2.33 -40.53 12.00
N ALA A 1007 2.95 -41.71 11.95
CA ALA A 1007 2.55 -42.87 11.13
C ALA A 1007 1.32 -43.60 11.72
N ALA A 1008 0.19 -42.90 11.83
CA ALA A 1008 -1.09 -43.49 12.27
C ALA A 1008 -1.90 -44.01 11.06
N PRO A 1009 -2.72 -45.07 11.24
CA PRO A 1009 -3.53 -45.68 10.18
C PRO A 1009 -4.42 -44.68 9.43
N ASP A 1010 -4.73 -45.00 8.15
CA ASP A 1010 -5.42 -44.11 7.20
C ASP A 1010 -6.77 -43.57 7.71
N THR A 1011 -7.45 -44.28 8.60
CA THR A 1011 -8.72 -43.85 9.22
C THR A 1011 -8.62 -42.55 10.03
N ARG A 1012 -7.44 -42.18 10.54
CA ARG A 1012 -7.23 -40.92 11.30
C ARG A 1012 -6.68 -39.78 10.43
N ARG A 1013 -6.57 -39.97 9.11
CA ARG A 1013 -6.06 -38.95 8.18
C ARG A 1013 -7.07 -37.84 7.94
N ALA A 1014 -8.35 -38.18 7.79
CA ALA A 1014 -9.44 -37.24 7.62
C ALA A 1014 -9.59 -36.30 8.84
N SER A 1015 -9.57 -36.84 10.06
CA SER A 1015 -9.67 -36.03 11.29
C SER A 1015 -8.48 -35.08 11.47
N ARG A 1016 -7.25 -35.50 11.15
CA ARG A 1016 -6.06 -34.63 11.19
C ARG A 1016 -6.12 -33.52 10.14
N PHE A 1017 -6.61 -33.82 8.95
CA PHE A 1017 -6.84 -32.83 7.91
C PHE A 1017 -7.92 -31.83 8.32
N ALA A 1018 -9.06 -32.30 8.84
CA ALA A 1018 -10.14 -31.45 9.35
C ALA A 1018 -9.65 -30.53 10.49
N LEU A 1019 -8.90 -31.07 11.45
CA LEU A 1019 -8.29 -30.29 12.55
C LEU A 1019 -7.36 -29.19 12.02
N THR A 1020 -6.46 -29.54 11.09
CA THR A 1020 -5.51 -28.59 10.50
C THR A 1020 -6.24 -27.48 9.75
N THR A 1021 -7.20 -27.85 8.90
CA THR A 1021 -7.97 -26.90 8.08
C THR A 1021 -8.81 -25.98 8.96
N THR A 1022 -9.54 -26.53 9.94
CA THR A 1022 -10.40 -25.76 10.85
C THR A 1022 -9.58 -24.78 11.69
N TRP A 1023 -8.48 -25.25 12.29
CA TRP A 1023 -7.59 -24.39 13.08
C TRP A 1023 -6.97 -23.29 12.22
N SER A 1024 -6.57 -23.60 10.97
CA SER A 1024 -5.97 -22.61 10.07
C SER A 1024 -6.97 -21.53 9.66
N ILE A 1025 -8.22 -21.91 9.34
CA ILE A 1025 -9.30 -20.96 9.04
C ILE A 1025 -9.59 -20.07 10.25
N LEU A 1026 -9.67 -20.68 11.45
CA LEU A 1026 -9.93 -19.96 12.69
C LEU A 1026 -8.85 -18.91 12.98
N VAL A 1027 -7.57 -19.27 12.88
CA VAL A 1027 -6.45 -18.34 13.13
C VAL A 1027 -6.44 -17.20 12.09
N VAL A 1028 -6.65 -17.51 10.81
CA VAL A 1028 -6.72 -16.48 9.76
C VAL A 1028 -7.87 -15.52 10.01
N ALA A 1029 -9.06 -16.03 10.33
CA ALA A 1029 -10.23 -15.20 10.64
C ALA A 1029 -10.00 -14.34 11.89
N ALA A 1030 -9.48 -14.92 12.97
CA ALA A 1030 -9.21 -14.21 14.22
C ALA A 1030 -8.20 -13.07 14.03
N VAL A 1031 -7.08 -13.35 13.33
CA VAL A 1031 -6.07 -12.33 13.00
C VAL A 1031 -6.66 -11.24 12.11
N ALA A 1032 -7.47 -11.59 11.11
CA ALA A 1032 -8.08 -10.61 10.22
C ALA A 1032 -9.04 -9.67 10.97
N VAL A 1033 -9.89 -10.22 11.86
CA VAL A 1033 -10.81 -9.44 12.69
C VAL A 1033 -10.03 -8.52 13.64
N ALA A 1034 -9.05 -9.05 14.38
CA ALA A 1034 -8.24 -8.26 15.29
C ALA A 1034 -7.48 -7.14 14.57
N THR A 1035 -6.83 -7.46 13.44
CA THR A 1035 -6.10 -6.49 12.62
C THR A 1035 -7.02 -5.37 12.12
N ARG A 1036 -8.23 -5.73 11.66
CA ARG A 1036 -9.22 -4.75 11.21
C ARG A 1036 -9.64 -3.82 12.37
N SER A 1037 -9.93 -4.38 13.55
CA SER A 1037 -10.25 -3.60 14.75
C SER A 1037 -9.14 -2.59 15.06
N THR A 1038 -7.90 -3.07 15.17
CA THR A 1038 -6.73 -2.23 15.51
C THR A 1038 -6.53 -1.06 14.52
N PHE A 1039 -6.74 -1.27 13.22
CA PHE A 1039 -6.61 -0.19 12.23
C PHE A 1039 -7.81 0.77 12.19
N GLN A 1040 -9.00 0.31 12.57
CA GLN A 1040 -10.23 1.12 12.53
C GLN A 1040 -10.43 1.96 13.78
N THR A 1041 -9.98 1.49 14.95
CA THR A 1041 -10.25 2.14 16.24
C THR A 1041 -8.97 2.52 16.99
N GLU A 1042 -8.17 1.53 17.40
CA GLU A 1042 -7.08 1.70 18.37
C GLU A 1042 -5.93 2.57 17.86
N LEU A 1043 -5.41 2.30 16.65
CA LEU A 1043 -4.29 3.06 16.08
C LEU A 1043 -4.65 4.53 15.75
N PRO A 1044 -5.81 4.84 15.12
CA PRO A 1044 -6.24 6.22 14.92
C PRO A 1044 -6.40 6.99 16.23
N GLN A 1045 -7.04 6.40 17.24
CA GLN A 1045 -7.21 7.01 18.56
C GLN A 1045 -5.85 7.29 19.19
N ARG A 1046 -4.95 6.30 19.18
CA ARG A 1046 -3.62 6.47 19.77
C ARG A 1046 -2.79 7.56 19.08
N ALA A 1047 -2.92 7.68 17.75
CA ALA A 1047 -2.25 8.74 17.01
C ALA A 1047 -2.83 10.13 17.33
N ALA A 1048 -4.10 10.24 17.70
CA ALA A 1048 -4.67 11.47 18.21
C ALA A 1048 -4.08 11.80 19.59
N ASP A 1049 -4.08 10.85 20.52
CA ASP A 1049 -3.51 11.05 21.86
C ASP A 1049 -2.03 11.46 21.80
N HIS A 1050 -1.24 10.85 20.92
CA HIS A 1050 0.16 11.24 20.70
C HIS A 1050 0.33 12.68 20.22
N ARG A 1051 -0.59 13.21 19.40
CA ARG A 1051 -0.56 14.62 18.98
C ARG A 1051 -0.87 15.54 20.14
N ASP A 1052 -1.87 15.17 20.94
CA ASP A 1052 -2.28 15.92 22.14
C ASP A 1052 -1.13 15.95 23.17
N TYR A 1053 -0.46 14.81 23.41
CA TYR A 1053 0.70 14.73 24.30
C TYR A 1053 1.85 15.64 23.86
N VAL A 1054 2.19 15.60 22.57
CA VAL A 1054 3.25 16.46 22.00
C VAL A 1054 2.88 17.92 22.13
N HIS A 1055 1.62 18.26 21.85
CA HIS A 1055 1.13 19.63 21.98
C HIS A 1055 1.26 20.10 23.43
N ASN A 1056 0.68 19.38 24.38
CA ASN A 1056 0.61 19.78 25.79
C ASN A 1056 2.00 19.90 26.43
N VAL A 1057 2.90 18.95 26.17
CA VAL A 1057 4.29 19.04 26.70
C VAL A 1057 5.03 20.23 26.08
N ARG A 1058 4.88 20.45 24.77
CA ARG A 1058 5.51 21.60 24.09
C ARG A 1058 4.99 22.93 24.66
N MET A 1059 3.70 23.01 24.95
CA MET A 1059 3.06 24.17 25.56
C MET A 1059 3.62 24.46 26.95
N PHE A 1060 3.71 23.45 27.80
CA PHE A 1060 4.29 23.59 29.14
C PHE A 1060 5.76 23.98 29.11
N LEU A 1061 6.59 23.36 28.25
CA LEU A 1061 8.00 23.70 28.14
C LEU A 1061 8.27 25.14 27.69
N ARG A 1062 7.29 25.79 27.05
CA ARG A 1062 7.39 27.20 26.62
C ARG A 1062 6.85 28.18 27.66
N THR A 1063 5.70 27.86 28.25
CA THR A 1063 4.96 28.79 29.14
C THR A 1063 5.32 28.63 30.61
N ASP A 1064 5.77 27.43 31.00
CA ASP A 1064 5.89 26.97 32.39
C ASP A 1064 4.57 27.13 33.19
N ASP A 1065 3.42 27.22 32.52
CA ASP A 1065 2.09 27.34 33.12
C ASP A 1065 1.60 25.97 33.63
N GLN A 1066 1.85 25.75 34.92
CA GLN A 1066 1.49 24.53 35.62
C GLN A 1066 -0.03 24.34 35.75
N GLU A 1067 -0.80 25.41 35.95
CA GLU A 1067 -2.25 25.30 36.13
C GLU A 1067 -2.94 24.91 34.83
N ALA A 1068 -2.57 25.53 33.72
CA ALA A 1068 -3.08 25.17 32.40
C ALA A 1068 -2.69 23.72 32.06
N PHE A 1069 -1.43 23.35 32.27
CA PHE A 1069 -0.94 21.99 31.99
C PHE A 1069 -1.61 20.92 32.87
N ALA A 1070 -1.96 21.25 34.12
CA ALA A 1070 -2.64 20.32 35.02
C ALA A 1070 -4.12 20.09 34.67
N ARG A 1071 -4.77 21.03 33.97
CA ARG A 1071 -6.15 20.89 33.48
C ARG A 1071 -6.26 20.06 32.20
N GLU A 1072 -5.14 19.79 31.53
CA GLU A 1072 -5.13 19.03 30.29
C GLU A 1072 -5.52 17.56 30.53
N PRO A 1073 -6.59 17.05 29.89
CA PRO A 1073 -7.07 15.68 30.14
C PRO A 1073 -6.16 14.59 29.55
N LYS A 1074 -5.19 14.98 28.71
CA LYS A 1074 -4.32 14.05 27.97
C LYS A 1074 -2.85 14.43 28.14
N LEU A 1075 -2.18 13.75 29.06
CA LEU A 1075 -0.75 13.88 29.31
C LEU A 1075 -0.01 12.57 28.99
N PRO A 1076 1.25 12.64 28.54
CA PRO A 1076 2.03 11.44 28.22
C PRO A 1076 2.41 10.63 29.46
N PHE A 1077 2.20 11.14 30.67
CA PHE A 1077 2.49 10.46 31.93
C PHE A 1077 1.34 10.71 32.92
N PRO A 1078 0.82 9.68 33.62
CA PRO A 1078 -0.39 9.80 34.44
C PRO A 1078 -0.23 10.69 35.68
N HIS A 1079 1.00 11.01 36.11
CA HIS A 1079 1.25 11.84 37.28
C HIS A 1079 1.77 13.23 36.89
N THR A 1080 0.86 14.19 36.81
CA THR A 1080 1.14 15.57 36.36
C THR A 1080 2.31 16.22 37.10
N ASP A 1081 2.28 16.26 38.44
CA ASP A 1081 3.34 16.91 39.23
C ASP A 1081 4.71 16.28 39.02
N TRP A 1082 4.72 14.96 38.84
CA TRP A 1082 5.96 14.23 38.57
C TRP A 1082 6.47 14.52 37.16
N LEU A 1083 5.59 14.55 36.16
CA LEU A 1083 5.95 14.96 34.81
C LEU A 1083 6.50 16.40 34.79
N ILE A 1084 5.90 17.32 35.54
CA ILE A 1084 6.38 18.71 35.69
C ILE A 1084 7.80 18.74 36.25
N ARG A 1085 8.09 17.99 37.33
CA ARG A 1085 9.44 17.91 37.89
C ARG A 1085 10.46 17.40 36.87
N LEU A 1086 10.10 16.36 36.10
CA LEU A 1086 10.97 15.82 35.06
C LEU A 1086 11.18 16.81 33.91
N LEU A 1087 10.11 17.47 33.49
CA LEU A 1087 10.16 18.48 32.45
C LEU A 1087 10.92 19.73 32.90
N ARG A 1088 11.07 20.01 34.20
CA ARG A 1088 11.91 21.08 34.75
C ARG A 1088 13.37 20.68 34.99
N ASN A 1089 13.70 19.38 34.98
CA ASN A 1089 15.08 18.93 35.11
C ASN A 1089 15.90 19.33 33.85
N PRO A 1090 17.03 20.07 34.00
CA PRO A 1090 17.81 20.57 32.86
C PRO A 1090 18.46 19.47 32.02
N THR A 1091 18.90 18.38 32.66
CA THR A 1091 19.45 17.19 31.99
C THR A 1091 18.42 16.57 31.06
N ILE A 1092 17.19 16.41 31.54
CA ILE A 1092 16.08 15.83 30.80
C ILE A 1092 15.64 16.77 29.66
N ARG A 1093 15.51 18.08 29.92
CA ARG A 1093 15.22 19.09 28.88
C ARG A 1093 16.21 19.03 27.71
N ARG A 1094 17.51 18.87 28.01
CA ARG A 1094 18.58 18.85 26.99
C ARG A 1094 18.46 17.69 26.00
N ILE A 1095 17.94 16.54 26.43
CA ILE A 1095 17.85 15.33 25.60
C ILE A 1095 16.50 15.16 24.91
N MET A 1096 15.56 16.11 25.05
CA MET A 1096 14.22 16.01 24.48
C MET A 1096 14.20 15.77 22.95
N PRO A 1097 13.19 15.05 22.43
CA PRO A 1097 13.02 14.82 21.01
C PRO A 1097 12.65 16.10 20.26
N ALA A 1098 12.81 16.08 18.94
CA ALA A 1098 12.59 17.23 18.07
C ALA A 1098 11.16 17.77 18.12
N SER A 1099 10.17 16.97 18.51
CA SER A 1099 8.79 17.43 18.63
C SER A 1099 8.52 18.36 19.81
N VAL A 1100 9.32 18.35 20.88
CA VAL A 1100 9.07 19.20 22.07
C VAL A 1100 10.28 19.99 22.53
N ARG A 1101 11.45 19.75 21.91
CA ARG A 1101 12.67 20.52 22.15
C ARG A 1101 12.46 22.00 21.82
N ALA A 1102 13.14 22.86 22.57
CA ALA A 1102 13.19 24.29 22.27
C ALA A 1102 13.75 24.54 20.86
N PRO A 1103 13.15 25.46 20.09
CA PRO A 1103 13.70 25.89 18.82
C PRO A 1103 15.03 26.63 19.01
N ILE A 1104 15.81 26.70 17.94
CA ILE A 1104 16.98 27.56 17.82
C ILE A 1104 16.44 28.99 17.66
N GLU A 1105 16.71 29.86 18.62
CA GLU A 1105 16.23 31.24 18.59
C GLU A 1105 16.81 31.97 17.37
N VAL A 1106 15.94 32.59 16.58
CA VAL A 1106 16.34 33.40 15.42
C VAL A 1106 15.99 34.86 15.72
N PRO A 1107 16.98 35.71 16.05
CA PRO A 1107 16.71 37.10 16.39
C PRO A 1107 16.01 37.82 15.22
N GLY A 1108 14.92 38.54 15.53
CA GLY A 1108 14.10 39.22 14.53
C GLY A 1108 13.12 38.33 13.76
N LEU A 1109 12.97 37.05 14.12
CA LEU A 1109 11.94 36.18 13.52
C LEU A 1109 10.56 36.35 14.17
N ARG A 1110 10.50 36.74 15.45
CA ARG A 1110 9.25 36.91 16.23
C ARG A 1110 8.17 37.68 15.45
N ASN A 1111 6.94 37.21 15.59
CA ASN A 1111 5.77 37.68 14.84
C ASN A 1111 5.48 39.15 15.11
N ASP A 1112 5.48 39.93 14.03
CA ASP A 1112 5.19 41.36 13.95
C ASP A 1112 3.71 41.66 13.66
N GLY A 1113 2.84 40.65 13.77
CA GLY A 1113 1.42 40.71 13.39
C GLY A 1113 1.13 40.14 11.99
N SER A 1114 2.16 39.74 11.23
CA SER A 1114 2.02 39.18 9.88
C SER A 1114 1.22 37.88 9.80
N LEU A 1115 1.12 37.10 10.88
CA LEU A 1115 0.29 35.89 10.92
C LEU A 1115 -1.22 36.18 10.94
N ALA A 1116 -1.65 37.37 11.38
CA ALA A 1116 -3.06 37.77 11.36
C ALA A 1116 -3.59 38.00 9.94
N ALA A 1117 -2.70 38.24 8.95
CA ALA A 1117 -3.06 38.42 7.56
C ALA A 1117 -3.45 37.11 6.83
N VAL A 1118 -3.18 35.94 7.44
CA VAL A 1118 -3.52 34.62 6.87
C VAL A 1118 -4.24 33.76 7.92
N PRO A 1119 -5.58 33.91 8.08
CA PRO A 1119 -6.36 33.30 9.16
C PRO A 1119 -6.24 31.77 9.27
N THR A 1120 -5.99 31.09 8.16
CA THR A 1120 -5.83 29.62 8.09
C THR A 1120 -4.55 29.09 8.76
N LEU A 1121 -3.58 29.96 9.10
CA LEU A 1121 -2.32 29.57 9.73
C LEU A 1121 -2.28 29.71 11.25
N ALA A 1122 -3.31 30.33 11.85
CA ALA A 1122 -3.37 30.67 13.28
C ALA A 1122 -3.31 29.45 14.23
N THR A 1123 -3.37 28.23 13.70
CA THR A 1123 -3.31 26.97 14.47
C THR A 1123 -1.90 26.54 14.87
N LEU A 1124 -0.84 27.23 14.42
CA LEU A 1124 0.52 27.04 14.91
C LEU A 1124 1.05 28.38 15.43
N TRP A 1125 1.63 28.31 16.62
CA TRP A 1125 1.95 29.41 17.54
C TRP A 1125 2.31 30.74 16.84
N PRO A 1126 1.58 31.84 17.12
CA PRO A 1126 1.86 33.15 16.55
C PRO A 1126 3.31 33.60 16.76
N ASP A 1127 3.90 33.43 17.94
CA ASP A 1127 5.11 34.18 18.30
C ASP A 1127 6.45 33.65 17.75
N ALA A 1128 6.49 32.46 17.15
CA ALA A 1128 7.73 31.79 16.71
C ALA A 1128 7.71 31.38 15.22
N ALA A 1129 6.91 32.11 14.44
CA ALA A 1129 6.73 31.93 13.01
C ALA A 1129 6.64 33.28 12.32
N ARG A 1130 6.99 33.32 11.04
CA ARG A 1130 6.96 34.52 10.21
C ARG A 1130 6.32 34.22 8.87
N VAL A 1131 5.63 35.20 8.31
CA VAL A 1131 5.11 35.17 6.93
C VAL A 1131 5.82 36.24 6.11
N VAL A 1132 6.34 35.85 4.96
CA VAL A 1132 6.93 36.75 3.95
C VAL A 1132 5.96 36.80 2.77
N THR A 1133 5.59 38.01 2.36
CA THR A 1133 4.58 38.26 1.32
C THR A 1133 5.21 38.85 0.06
N ALA A 1134 4.42 39.02 -1.00
CA ALA A 1134 4.89 39.49 -2.31
C ALA A 1134 5.75 40.76 -2.25
N GLY A 1135 6.87 40.76 -2.95
CA GLY A 1135 7.82 41.87 -3.04
C GLY A 1135 8.80 41.95 -1.85
N GLN A 1136 8.68 41.06 -0.86
CA GLN A 1136 9.52 41.08 0.33
C GLN A 1136 10.67 40.06 0.24
N THR A 1137 11.80 40.44 0.83
CA THR A 1137 12.91 39.53 1.14
C THR A 1137 13.21 39.64 2.62
N TRP A 1138 13.16 38.53 3.32
CA TRP A 1138 13.55 38.45 4.72
C TRP A 1138 14.85 37.68 4.87
N ARG A 1139 15.72 38.15 5.78
CA ARG A 1139 17.01 37.56 6.10
C ARG A 1139 17.19 37.45 7.61
N SER A 1140 17.65 36.31 8.10
CA SER A 1140 18.05 36.17 9.50
C SER A 1140 19.44 36.77 9.75
N PRO A 1141 19.81 37.03 11.02
CA PRO A 1141 21.21 37.07 11.43
C PRO A 1141 21.94 35.74 11.15
N ALA A 1142 23.27 35.76 11.24
CA ALA A 1142 24.06 34.53 11.11
C ALA A 1142 23.75 33.58 12.27
N LEU A 1143 23.29 32.37 11.94
CA LEU A 1143 23.02 31.29 12.89
C LEU A 1143 24.27 30.41 13.04
N SER A 1144 24.50 29.91 14.26
CA SER A 1144 25.60 28.99 14.55
C SER A 1144 25.43 27.65 13.83
N ALA A 1145 26.55 27.04 13.45
CA ALA A 1145 26.59 25.74 12.81
C ALA A 1145 26.57 24.60 13.85
N ASP A 1146 25.39 24.13 14.23
CA ASP A 1146 25.22 23.03 15.18
C ASP A 1146 25.02 21.67 14.47
N HIS A 1147 25.96 20.73 14.63
CA HIS A 1147 25.97 19.43 13.96
C HIS A 1147 24.60 18.72 13.92
N GLY A 1148 24.14 18.29 12.74
CA GLY A 1148 22.90 17.49 12.62
C GLY A 1148 22.02 17.92 11.45
N TRP A 1149 20.70 17.93 11.69
CA TRP A 1149 19.68 18.40 10.77
C TRP A 1149 18.81 19.46 11.45
N TRP A 1150 18.32 20.42 10.68
CA TRP A 1150 17.32 21.37 11.12
C TRP A 1150 15.97 20.99 10.53
N LYS A 1151 14.96 20.93 11.39
CA LYS A 1151 13.56 20.80 11.02
C LYS A 1151 12.91 22.18 11.14
N ILE A 1152 12.36 22.68 10.04
CA ILE A 1152 11.67 23.97 9.98
C ILE A 1152 10.25 23.68 9.53
N GLU A 1153 9.23 24.09 10.28
CA GLU A 1153 7.85 24.01 9.78
C GLU A 1153 7.66 25.12 8.74
N THR A 1154 7.12 24.78 7.57
CA THR A 1154 6.89 25.72 6.47
C THR A 1154 5.45 25.64 5.97
N ALA A 1155 4.93 26.73 5.42
CA ALA A 1155 3.60 26.85 4.85
C ALA A 1155 3.62 27.82 3.66
N GLY A 1156 2.57 27.78 2.84
CA GLY A 1156 2.47 28.59 1.62
C GLY A 1156 3.26 28.00 0.46
N ASP A 1157 3.79 28.87 -0.39
CA ASP A 1157 4.29 28.55 -1.73
C ASP A 1157 5.79 28.21 -1.77
N VAL A 1158 6.38 27.83 -0.63
CA VAL A 1158 7.82 27.54 -0.51
C VAL A 1158 8.33 26.61 -1.63
N GLY A 1159 9.27 27.11 -2.43
CA GLY A 1159 9.90 26.37 -3.52
C GLY A 1159 9.15 26.40 -4.86
N GLN A 1160 8.01 27.10 -4.96
CA GLN A 1160 7.36 27.36 -6.25
C GLN A 1160 8.05 28.50 -7.03
N SER A 1161 7.76 28.64 -8.33
CA SER A 1161 8.41 29.62 -9.22
C SER A 1161 8.23 31.07 -8.74
N GLY A 1162 9.30 31.77 -8.34
CA GLY A 1162 9.21 33.13 -7.78
C GLY A 1162 9.11 33.18 -6.26
N THR A 1163 9.25 32.05 -5.56
CA THR A 1163 9.32 31.95 -4.10
C THR A 1163 10.46 31.04 -3.68
N THR A 1164 11.45 31.56 -2.95
CA THR A 1164 12.59 30.77 -2.48
C THR A 1164 12.71 30.85 -0.96
N PHE A 1165 13.13 29.73 -0.37
CA PHE A 1165 13.59 29.69 1.01
C PHE A 1165 14.93 28.96 1.03
N GLU A 1166 15.97 29.67 1.41
CA GLU A 1166 17.36 29.31 1.16
C GLU A 1166 18.19 29.46 2.41
N LEU A 1167 19.24 28.65 2.48
CA LEU A 1167 20.29 28.75 3.47
C LEU A 1167 21.55 29.24 2.76
N VAL A 1168 22.09 30.37 3.20
CA VAL A 1168 23.20 31.08 2.56
C VAL A 1168 24.37 31.21 3.53
N SER A 1169 25.60 31.09 3.05
CA SER A 1169 26.81 31.28 3.85
C SER A 1169 26.90 32.71 4.38
N ALA A 1170 27.04 32.86 5.70
CA ALA A 1170 27.28 34.17 6.29
C ALA A 1170 28.68 34.72 5.98
N ARG A 1171 29.61 33.85 5.53
CA ARG A 1171 30.99 34.22 5.21
C ARG A 1171 31.16 34.65 3.75
N THR A 1172 30.59 33.88 2.84
CA THR A 1172 30.83 34.04 1.39
C THR A 1172 29.61 34.53 0.61
N GLY A 1173 28.42 34.52 1.21
CA GLY A 1173 27.16 34.78 0.51
C GLY A 1173 26.74 33.67 -0.46
N ALA A 1174 27.46 32.54 -0.50
CA ALA A 1174 27.12 31.42 -1.37
C ALA A 1174 25.89 30.64 -0.89
N LEU A 1175 25.06 30.16 -1.81
CA LEU A 1175 23.93 29.27 -1.51
C LEU A 1175 24.45 27.92 -0.98
N LEU A 1176 24.09 27.57 0.26
CA LEU A 1176 24.46 26.30 0.89
C LEU A 1176 23.40 25.22 0.65
N ALA A 1177 22.12 25.57 0.77
CA ALA A 1177 21.01 24.66 0.54
C ALA A 1177 19.70 25.40 0.22
N ARG A 1178 18.84 24.78 -0.59
CA ARG A 1178 17.43 25.19 -0.74
C ARG A 1178 16.57 24.43 0.25
N ILE A 1179 15.72 25.12 1.00
CA ILE A 1179 14.83 24.55 1.99
C ILE A 1179 13.50 24.22 1.31
N ALA A 1180 13.25 22.92 1.14
CA ALA A 1180 12.04 22.42 0.50
C ALA A 1180 11.14 21.70 1.53
N PRO A 1181 9.81 21.90 1.48
CA PRO A 1181 8.88 21.19 2.36
C PRO A 1181 8.84 19.69 2.02
N SER A 1182 8.66 18.84 3.04
CA SER A 1182 8.54 17.38 2.89
C SER A 1182 7.24 16.94 2.21
N LYS A 1183 6.30 17.86 1.98
CA LYS A 1183 5.01 17.66 1.30
C LYS A 1183 4.73 18.85 0.38
N PRO A 1184 3.91 18.70 -0.69
CA PRO A 1184 3.60 19.77 -1.63
C PRO A 1184 3.17 21.08 -0.95
N ALA A 1185 3.56 22.21 -1.55
CA ALA A 1185 3.19 23.59 -1.19
C ALA A 1185 1.67 23.76 -0.93
N GLY A 1186 1.29 24.67 -0.04
CA GLY A 1186 -0.10 24.83 0.41
C GLY A 1186 -0.25 25.48 1.80
N ALA A 1187 -1.50 25.82 2.15
CA ALA A 1187 -1.84 26.63 3.33
C ALA A 1187 -1.66 25.93 4.70
N HIS A 1188 -1.22 24.67 4.73
CA HIS A 1188 -0.96 23.93 5.96
C HIS A 1188 0.54 23.82 6.26
N TRP A 1189 0.86 23.80 7.55
CA TRP A 1189 2.21 23.60 8.06
C TRP A 1189 2.77 22.22 7.75
N ARG A 1190 4.01 22.20 7.26
CA ARG A 1190 4.72 21.02 6.77
C ARG A 1190 6.20 21.13 7.15
N ALA A 1191 6.76 20.06 7.70
CA ALA A 1191 8.18 20.05 8.03
C ALA A 1191 9.05 20.11 6.76
N ALA A 1192 10.06 20.96 6.75
CA ALA A 1192 11.21 20.95 5.85
C ALA A 1192 12.44 20.50 6.65
N TYR A 1193 13.29 19.67 6.04
CA TYR A 1193 14.51 19.19 6.67
C TYR A 1193 15.71 19.64 5.85
N VAL A 1194 16.63 20.37 6.49
CA VAL A 1194 17.88 20.82 5.88
C VAL A 1194 19.04 20.36 6.74
N ARG A 1195 20.14 19.94 6.11
CA ARG A 1195 21.33 19.56 6.84
C ARG A 1195 21.91 20.81 7.48
N CYS A 1196 22.33 20.75 8.75
CA CYS A 1196 23.01 21.88 9.35
C CYS A 1196 24.25 22.23 8.53
N PRO A 1197 24.48 23.52 8.22
CA PRO A 1197 25.67 23.96 7.51
C PRO A 1197 26.93 23.70 8.34
N SER A 1198 28.08 23.58 7.67
CA SER A 1198 29.39 23.42 8.33
C SER A 1198 30.02 24.76 8.74
N GLU A 1199 29.38 25.87 8.39
CA GLU A 1199 29.80 27.24 8.67
C GLU A 1199 28.58 28.09 9.03
N PRO A 1200 28.75 29.25 9.70
CA PRO A 1200 27.63 30.13 10.04
C PRO A 1200 26.81 30.50 8.80
N ALA A 1201 25.49 30.45 8.91
CA ALA A 1201 24.59 30.61 7.78
C ALA A 1201 23.39 31.49 8.09
N ILE A 1202 22.84 32.08 7.05
CA ILE A 1202 21.70 32.98 7.07
C ILE A 1202 20.52 32.29 6.36
N LEU A 1203 19.35 32.34 6.98
CA LEU A 1203 18.08 31.97 6.36
C LEU A 1203 17.59 33.14 5.50
N VAL A 1204 17.25 32.86 4.25
CA VAL A 1204 16.76 33.86 3.29
C VAL A 1204 15.44 33.38 2.70
N ALA A 1205 14.37 34.12 2.94
CA ALA A 1205 13.07 33.89 2.32
C ALA A 1205 12.75 35.03 1.35
N HIS A 1206 12.45 34.71 0.10
CA HIS A 1206 12.20 35.69 -0.95
C HIS A 1206 10.91 35.35 -1.70
N VAL A 1207 10.06 36.36 -1.92
CA VAL A 1207 8.79 36.22 -2.63
C VAL A 1207 8.72 37.31 -3.71
N ALA A 1208 8.91 36.93 -4.96
CA ALA A 1208 8.92 37.84 -6.11
C ALA A 1208 7.52 38.06 -6.71
N THR A 1209 6.63 37.07 -6.62
CA THR A 1209 5.34 37.07 -7.33
C THR A 1209 4.20 37.65 -6.48
N PRO A 1210 3.36 38.55 -7.04
CA PRO A 1210 2.09 38.96 -6.43
C PRO A 1210 1.20 37.75 -6.12
N ALA A 1211 0.44 37.80 -5.01
CA ALA A 1211 -0.43 36.73 -4.50
C ALA A 1211 0.24 35.51 -3.84
N ARG A 1212 1.58 35.45 -3.76
CA ARG A 1212 2.29 34.36 -3.06
C ARG A 1212 2.79 34.77 -1.70
N TRP A 1213 2.97 33.77 -0.83
CA TRP A 1213 3.53 33.97 0.49
C TRP A 1213 4.27 32.73 0.99
N VAL A 1214 5.20 32.94 1.90
CA VAL A 1214 6.03 31.89 2.51
C VAL A 1214 5.95 32.04 4.02
N GLY A 1215 5.39 31.04 4.69
CA GLY A 1215 5.38 30.93 6.14
C GLY A 1215 6.46 29.96 6.62
N PHE A 1216 7.18 30.31 7.70
CA PHE A 1216 8.15 29.39 8.31
C PHE A 1216 8.30 29.62 9.82
N SER A 1217 8.63 28.55 10.55
CA SER A 1217 8.94 28.58 11.98
C SER A 1217 10.44 28.76 12.22
N GLU A 1218 10.80 28.97 13.49
CA GLU A 1218 12.18 28.75 13.92
C GLU A 1218 12.64 27.31 13.66
N PRO A 1219 13.95 27.08 13.38
CA PRO A 1219 14.49 25.75 13.20
C PRO A 1219 14.55 24.97 14.52
N VAL A 1220 14.29 23.67 14.47
CA VAL A 1220 14.50 22.74 15.58
C VAL A 1220 15.57 21.72 15.21
N TRP A 1221 16.50 21.47 16.12
CA TRP A 1221 17.55 20.50 15.90
C TRP A 1221 17.03 19.04 15.90
N VAL A 1222 17.54 18.24 14.97
CA VAL A 1222 17.25 16.82 14.80
C VAL A 1222 18.56 16.05 14.61
N SER A 1223 18.72 14.97 15.37
CA SER A 1223 19.89 14.10 15.26
C SER A 1223 19.92 13.37 13.90
N PRO A 1224 21.11 12.99 13.41
CA PRO A 1224 21.21 12.18 12.19
C PRO A 1224 20.45 10.85 12.27
N LEU A 1225 20.39 10.22 13.45
CA LEU A 1225 19.70 8.94 13.65
C LEU A 1225 18.17 9.11 13.60
N SER A 1226 17.65 10.15 14.25
CA SER A 1226 16.23 10.52 14.22
C SER A 1226 15.78 10.88 12.80
N TYR A 1227 16.57 11.68 12.08
CA TYR A 1227 16.28 12.02 10.68
C TYR A 1227 16.27 10.79 9.77
N ARG A 1228 17.26 9.90 9.88
CA ARG A 1228 17.29 8.64 9.09
C ARG A 1228 16.10 7.74 9.40
N THR A 1229 15.69 7.67 10.66
CA THR A 1229 14.52 6.90 11.10
C THR A 1229 13.23 7.51 10.56
N TRP A 1230 13.08 8.83 10.62
CA TRP A 1230 11.97 9.54 10.00
C TRP A 1230 11.90 9.24 8.49
N ARG A 1231 13.01 9.35 7.77
CA ARG A 1231 13.06 9.06 6.33
C ARG A 1231 12.70 7.60 6.03
N LEU A 1232 13.25 6.67 6.80
CA LEU A 1232 12.98 5.23 6.65
C LEU A 1232 11.48 4.93 6.86
N THR A 1233 10.88 5.51 7.90
CA THR A 1233 9.46 5.31 8.23
C THR A 1233 8.52 6.02 7.26
N ALA A 1234 8.91 7.17 6.70
CA ALA A 1234 8.15 7.87 5.66
C ALA A 1234 8.02 7.04 4.37
N HIS A 1235 9.05 6.26 4.01
CA HIS A 1235 9.02 5.36 2.85
C HIS A 1235 8.57 3.92 3.18
N ALA A 1236 8.31 3.61 4.45
CA ALA A 1236 8.02 2.24 4.88
C ALA A 1236 6.77 1.61 4.25
N PRO A 1237 5.68 2.33 3.89
CA PRO A 1237 4.55 1.71 3.18
C PRO A 1237 4.95 1.07 1.83
N LEU A 1238 5.83 1.73 1.08
CA LEU A 1238 6.36 1.20 -0.18
C LEU A 1238 7.27 0.00 0.06
N LEU A 1239 8.15 0.10 1.06
CA LEU A 1239 9.04 -1.00 1.46
C LEU A 1239 8.27 -2.23 1.94
N ALA A 1240 7.16 -2.04 2.65
CA ALA A 1240 6.27 -3.11 3.08
C ALA A 1240 5.60 -3.79 1.87
N GLY A 1241 5.07 -3.01 0.92
CA GLY A 1241 4.51 -3.57 -0.32
C GLY A 1241 5.54 -4.42 -1.09
N ALA A 1242 6.77 -3.91 -1.24
CA ALA A 1242 7.86 -4.64 -1.89
C ALA A 1242 8.26 -5.91 -1.12
N SER A 1243 8.30 -5.87 0.21
CA SER A 1243 8.69 -7.02 1.03
C SER A 1243 7.64 -8.14 1.04
N TYR A 1244 6.34 -7.83 0.94
CA TYR A 1244 5.30 -8.85 0.73
C TYR A 1244 5.45 -9.58 -0.62
N ILE A 1245 5.79 -8.84 -1.69
CA ILE A 1245 6.05 -9.44 -3.01
C ILE A 1245 7.27 -10.36 -2.93
N LEU A 1246 8.36 -9.91 -2.31
CA LEU A 1246 9.57 -10.70 -2.09
C LEU A 1246 9.26 -11.97 -1.27
N PHE A 1247 8.48 -11.85 -0.20
CA PHE A 1247 8.06 -12.97 0.63
C PHE A 1247 7.23 -14.00 -0.15
N ALA A 1248 6.20 -13.56 -0.89
CA ALA A 1248 5.37 -14.44 -1.71
C ALA A 1248 6.20 -15.16 -2.78
N GLY A 1249 7.10 -14.44 -3.46
CA GLY A 1249 8.03 -15.01 -4.44
C GLY A 1249 8.96 -16.05 -3.82
N ALA A 1250 9.57 -15.74 -2.66
CA ALA A 1250 10.45 -16.66 -1.94
C ALA A 1250 9.72 -17.92 -1.47
N LEU A 1251 8.48 -17.77 -0.99
CA LEU A 1251 7.64 -18.88 -0.52
C LEU A 1251 7.33 -19.85 -1.67
N LEU A 1252 6.96 -19.32 -2.85
CA LEU A 1252 6.72 -20.11 -4.06
C LEU A 1252 8.00 -20.82 -4.56
N LEU A 1253 9.15 -20.15 -4.53
CA LEU A 1253 10.44 -20.73 -4.94
C LEU A 1253 10.84 -21.94 -4.08
N VAL A 1254 10.55 -21.90 -2.78
CA VAL A 1254 10.80 -23.01 -1.86
C VAL A 1254 9.73 -24.11 -2.02
N ALA A 1255 8.44 -23.76 -2.21
CA ALA A 1255 7.37 -24.73 -2.42
C ALA A 1255 7.60 -25.61 -3.66
N TYR A 1256 8.15 -25.01 -4.72
CA TYR A 1256 8.43 -25.67 -6.00
C TYR A 1256 9.45 -26.82 -5.91
N GLN A 1257 10.32 -26.83 -4.88
CA GLN A 1257 11.30 -27.89 -4.65
C GLN A 1257 10.67 -29.24 -4.27
N ARG A 1258 9.50 -29.22 -3.62
CA ARG A 1258 8.83 -30.46 -3.13
C ARG A 1258 8.41 -31.38 -4.28
N ARG A 1259 8.27 -30.85 -5.50
CA ARG A 1259 7.75 -31.60 -6.65
C ARG A 1259 8.79 -32.19 -7.60
N ASP A 1260 10.06 -31.80 -7.48
CA ASP A 1260 11.14 -32.42 -8.29
C ASP A 1260 11.70 -33.69 -7.64
N GLY A 1261 11.39 -33.97 -6.37
CA GLY A 1261 11.86 -35.15 -5.64
C GLY A 1261 10.88 -36.33 -5.60
N GLU A 1262 9.72 -36.22 -6.25
CA GLU A 1262 8.71 -37.30 -6.36
C GLU A 1262 8.60 -37.76 -7.83
N THR A 1263 9.71 -38.15 -8.45
CA THR A 1263 9.69 -39.02 -9.65
C THR A 1263 9.93 -40.45 -9.21
N THR A 1264 8.84 -41.20 -9.06
CA THR A 1264 8.70 -42.67 -9.19
C THR A 1264 9.98 -43.49 -9.13
N ALA A 1265 10.27 -44.07 -7.96
CA ALA A 1265 10.95 -45.37 -7.93
C ALA A 1265 9.95 -46.40 -8.53
N PRO A 1266 10.35 -47.22 -9.53
CA PRO A 1266 9.48 -48.29 -10.00
C PRO A 1266 9.23 -49.26 -8.85
N LYS A 1267 7.95 -49.57 -8.60
CA LYS A 1267 7.59 -50.72 -7.77
C LYS A 1267 8.14 -51.96 -8.48
N SER A 1268 9.22 -52.53 -7.96
CA SER A 1268 9.58 -53.91 -8.27
C SER A 1268 8.47 -54.80 -7.74
N VAL A 1269 7.79 -55.49 -8.64
CA VAL A 1269 6.91 -56.61 -8.31
C VAL A 1269 7.81 -57.79 -7.94
N ALA A 1270 7.75 -58.19 -6.68
CA ALA A 1270 7.94 -59.56 -6.21
C ALA A 1270 6.80 -59.82 -5.23
#